data_AF-A0AAU3LAC8-F1
#
_entry.id   AF-A0AAU3LAC8-F1
#
_cell.length_a   1.000
_cell.length_b   1.000
_cell.length_c   1.000
_cell.angle_alpha   90.00
_cell.angle_beta   90.00
_cell.angle_gamma   90.00
#
_symmetry.space_group_name_H-M   'P 1'
#
loop_
_entity.id
_entity.type
_entity.pdbx_description
1 polymer ?
#
loop_
_entity_poly.entity_id
_entity_poly.type
_entity_poly.pdbx_seq_one_letter_code
_entity_poly.pdbx_strand_id
1 'polypeptide(L)'
;MFPAKRLALLRRSRTATVLLAAAAAIAGLAVSPTGAAQAAQRSADGPNADCPWVGSSAPVNSRVADVVSRMTLDEKIAMVKGGVVSAYTGYVPGNSRLCIPALKLQDGPTGVRMATTTQLPAAAGIAASFDPSVAKSYGTVIGAEDKAKGVDVDLGPTVNIVRDPRWGRSFESYSEDPYLTGRMGAADIEGIQGQGVMAQVKHWAVYNQETSRNTPADNVVIDDRTVREIYASAFGAIVDQAHPASAMCSYSSVNGTYACENSYLNGILKKDFGFQGFITSDWGGTHSTVASANAGMDMEMPDNQYFGAALKTAVEQGQVPQSRVDDMVTRIMREQFRFGLFDHPSPDTPGAEASTPAHVDVAKKTAEAGTVLLKNAQKVLPLDTGRVKSIAVIGDGAGTDTMTAGGGSAAVAGTGTVTPYQGIKARAGSQATVTYAQGGLGPSGALPPIDTSFLTPPSGTGHGLQGDYYPNTTLTGPPAATRTDPQVDFNWRGAAPAKGVPATNFSASWTGTITPPVTGTYTFGLTSDDGSRLFIDGKQVIDNWRDQGGGATETAKADLTAGKAIQVEVDYYQRGGGDRVDLGWTRPDDGPLIDQAVALAKKSDVAVVYANDFESEGSDLADIDLPGDQNKLISAVAAANPDTVVVLNTGSAVTMPWLNEVRGVLEAWYPGQEAGHAIAELLFGDVNPSGKLPVTFPTSLDQVPASTSAQWPGTGGKVQYSEGLDVGYRWYDAKKLTPLFPFGYGLSYTSFRYSHLHVGQKLTDGGTLRASVDVTNTGSRRGADVAQLYLSAPSSTGEPARQLKGFQKVDLRAHRTKRVTFEISAQDASYWNTDAQAWTLGTGTYTLQAGDSSRNLPLSDTFTVTRTSGPRYTKVTAPDAVTGGSTQSVTTTFTNRSTQEVKEAATELTVPAGWTKKAVTSATFHTVRAGESVSTEWQVRVDATAKGGEVKLTARTGYRGSENLPAGTGSAAVQVAYADLAAARDTVGVTDDADQTPGNLDGVGYSFSQQALASVGITPGSQVTAMGASLTWPDVPVGRADAVTAHGQVVADSGSGSQLSFLTVGTNGSQTGTVAVTYTDGSTSTSTLDVADWYSNAATDGCTLVATAAHWNRPPGSTKPADHKVSLYAASVPLTGGKTVKYVTLPNNPQLHIFAEAIN
;
A
#
# COMPACT_ATOMS: atom_id res chain seq x y z
N MET A 1 38.41 -10.22 24.57
CA MET A 1 39.20 -10.46 25.80
C MET A 1 38.89 -9.38 26.83
N PHE A 2 38.60 -9.77 28.08
CA PHE A 2 38.67 -8.90 29.28
C PHE A 2 40.15 -8.66 29.70
N PRO A 3 40.52 -7.78 30.67
CA PRO A 3 39.75 -7.14 31.78
C PRO A 3 39.96 -5.58 31.87
N ALA A 4 39.73 -4.78 32.94
CA ALA A 4 39.32 -5.00 34.34
C ALA A 4 38.66 -3.77 35.05
N LYS A 5 37.76 -4.03 36.02
CA LYS A 5 37.72 -3.60 37.46
C LYS A 5 38.43 -2.30 37.96
N ARG A 6 37.98 -1.55 39.01
CA ARG A 6 36.71 -1.42 39.80
C ARG A 6 36.89 -0.32 40.91
N LEU A 7 35.80 -0.03 41.67
CA LEU A 7 35.67 0.85 42.89
C LEU A 7 35.74 2.39 42.64
N ALA A 8 34.84 3.30 43.05
CA ALA A 8 33.78 3.43 44.09
C ALA A 8 34.21 4.12 45.42
N LEU A 9 33.55 5.24 45.80
CA LEU A 9 32.79 5.42 47.07
C LEU A 9 32.21 6.86 47.33
N LEU A 10 30.86 6.93 47.44
CA LEU A 10 30.05 7.50 48.56
C LEU A 10 29.89 9.04 48.90
N ARG A 11 28.59 9.38 49.17
CA ARG A 11 28.01 10.41 50.10
C ARG A 11 28.02 11.90 49.65
N ARG A 12 27.06 12.78 50.04
CA ARG A 12 25.75 12.66 50.76
C ARG A 12 24.86 13.91 50.53
N SER A 13 23.59 13.67 50.15
CA SER A 13 22.32 14.22 50.70
C SER A 13 22.26 15.50 51.56
N ARG A 14 21.21 16.32 51.34
CA ARG A 14 20.38 16.89 52.42
C ARG A 14 18.93 17.20 51.96
N THR A 15 17.97 16.76 52.77
CA THR A 15 16.50 16.95 52.68
C THR A 15 16.01 17.88 53.79
N ALA A 16 14.83 18.49 53.60
CA ALA A 16 13.93 19.01 54.66
C ALA A 16 12.57 19.45 54.07
N THR A 17 11.42 19.50 54.75
CA THR A 17 10.85 18.68 55.84
C THR A 17 9.31 18.84 55.83
N VAL A 18 8.64 17.72 56.05
CA VAL A 18 7.23 17.41 56.37
C VAL A 18 6.61 18.24 57.50
N LEU A 19 5.28 18.48 57.47
CA LEU A 19 4.35 18.33 58.63
C LEU A 19 2.87 18.31 58.17
N LEU A 20 1.93 18.25 59.13
CA LEU A 20 0.88 17.22 59.11
C LEU A 20 -0.39 17.60 59.91
N ALA A 21 -1.60 17.26 59.44
CA ALA A 21 -2.85 17.28 60.23
C ALA A 21 -3.84 16.17 59.78
N ALA A 22 -4.66 15.63 60.70
CA ALA A 22 -5.44 14.40 60.49
C ALA A 22 -6.75 14.31 61.34
N ALA A 23 -7.56 13.27 61.06
CA ALA A 23 -8.70 12.73 61.83
C ALA A 23 -10.03 13.52 61.86
N ALA A 24 -11.22 12.93 62.11
CA ALA A 24 -11.77 11.55 61.91
C ALA A 24 -13.26 11.53 62.33
N ALA A 25 -14.11 10.66 61.74
CA ALA A 25 -15.43 10.26 62.29
C ALA A 25 -15.92 8.92 61.69
N ILE A 26 -16.74 8.15 62.43
CA ILE A 26 -17.04 6.71 62.21
C ILE A 26 -18.54 6.38 62.40
N ALA A 27 -19.00 5.27 61.79
CA ALA A 27 -20.25 4.48 62.00
C ALA A 27 -21.51 4.86 61.18
N GLY A 28 -22.29 3.90 60.64
CA GLY A 28 -22.05 2.44 60.53
C GLY A 28 -23.28 1.61 60.05
N LEU A 29 -23.04 0.30 59.73
CA LEU A 29 -24.01 -0.83 59.55
C LEU A 29 -25.05 -0.73 58.40
N ALA A 30 -25.47 -1.78 57.67
CA ALA A 30 -25.05 -3.16 57.34
C ALA A 30 -25.89 -3.58 56.07
N VAL A 31 -25.58 -4.54 55.18
CA VAL A 31 -25.47 -6.02 55.28
C VAL A 31 -25.05 -6.58 53.90
N SER A 32 -24.21 -7.64 53.86
CA SER A 32 -23.93 -8.66 52.79
C SER A 32 -23.87 -8.29 51.28
N PRO A 33 -22.89 -8.85 50.54
CA PRO A 33 -23.20 -10.13 49.87
C PRO A 33 -22.13 -11.23 50.01
N THR A 34 -22.58 -12.48 49.93
CA THR A 34 -21.75 -13.69 49.82
C THR A 34 -21.27 -13.91 48.38
N GLY A 35 -19.98 -14.23 48.18
CA GLY A 35 -19.47 -14.58 46.85
C GLY A 35 -17.96 -14.44 46.70
N ALA A 36 -17.17 -15.14 47.52
CA ALA A 36 -15.72 -15.11 47.40
C ALA A 36 -15.25 -15.97 46.22
N ALA A 37 -14.95 -15.33 45.08
CA ALA A 37 -14.15 -15.95 44.04
C ALA A 37 -12.70 -16.07 44.53
N GLN A 38 -12.14 -17.29 44.49
CA GLN A 38 -10.74 -17.52 44.87
C GLN A 38 -9.82 -16.94 43.80
N ALA A 39 -9.11 -15.87 44.15
CA ALA A 39 -7.95 -15.41 43.39
C ALA A 39 -6.86 -16.49 43.49
N ALA A 40 -6.66 -17.23 42.40
CA ALA A 40 -5.63 -18.26 42.33
C ALA A 40 -4.24 -17.60 42.27
N GLN A 41 -3.47 -17.73 43.36
CA GLN A 41 -2.02 -17.55 43.28
C GLN A 41 -1.44 -18.64 42.38
N ARG A 42 -0.72 -18.25 41.31
CA ARG A 42 0.33 -19.09 40.73
C ARG A 42 1.61 -18.30 40.60
N SER A 43 2.67 -18.86 41.16
CA SER A 43 4.05 -18.43 40.99
C SER A 43 4.92 -19.66 40.88
N ALA A 44 5.72 -19.74 39.82
CA ALA A 44 6.74 -20.77 39.57
C ALA A 44 6.23 -22.22 39.43
N ASP A 45 5.47 -22.49 38.37
CA ASP A 45 5.44 -23.83 37.76
C ASP A 45 6.58 -23.95 36.72
N GLY A 46 7.13 -25.16 36.55
CA GLY A 46 8.12 -25.45 35.50
C GLY A 46 7.52 -25.49 34.09
N PRO A 47 8.31 -25.82 33.04
CA PRO A 47 7.78 -25.98 31.69
C PRO A 47 6.63 -26.97 31.66
N ASN A 48 5.57 -26.66 30.91
CA ASN A 48 4.40 -27.53 30.76
C ASN A 48 4.85 -28.91 30.25
N ALA A 49 4.49 -29.98 30.96
CA ALA A 49 4.94 -31.34 30.64
C ALA A 49 4.54 -31.79 29.22
N ASP A 50 3.40 -31.31 28.73
CA ASP A 50 2.89 -31.62 27.38
C ASP A 50 3.43 -30.66 26.31
N CYS A 51 3.86 -29.45 26.71
CA CYS A 51 4.35 -28.38 25.83
C CYS A 51 5.64 -27.74 26.40
N PRO A 52 6.80 -28.45 26.37
CA PRO A 52 8.04 -28.01 27.03
C PRO A 52 8.65 -26.70 26.52
N TRP A 53 8.16 -26.18 25.40
CA TRP A 53 8.50 -24.83 24.90
C TRP A 53 7.76 -23.72 25.63
N VAL A 54 6.62 -23.95 26.29
CA VAL A 54 5.87 -22.91 27.03
C VAL A 54 6.51 -22.69 28.40
N GLY A 55 6.72 -21.43 28.78
CA GLY A 55 7.47 -21.02 29.97
C GLY A 55 8.99 -21.27 29.89
N SER A 56 9.50 -21.71 28.74
CA SER A 56 10.90 -22.08 28.57
C SER A 56 11.81 -20.86 28.35
N SER A 57 12.93 -20.82 29.06
CA SER A 57 13.98 -19.81 28.89
C SER A 57 14.99 -20.14 27.78
N ALA A 58 14.73 -21.16 26.97
CA ALA A 58 15.57 -21.49 25.81
C ALA A 58 15.47 -20.38 24.73
N PRO A 59 16.51 -20.18 23.89
CA PRO A 59 16.46 -19.20 22.80
C PRO A 59 15.25 -19.44 21.88
N VAL A 60 14.64 -18.37 21.37
CA VAL A 60 13.43 -18.42 20.53
C VAL A 60 13.56 -19.44 19.39
N ASN A 61 14.65 -19.37 18.61
CA ASN A 61 14.87 -20.31 17.50
C ASN A 61 14.97 -21.79 17.96
N SER A 62 15.42 -22.05 19.20
CA SER A 62 15.42 -23.40 19.79
C SER A 62 14.01 -23.83 20.21
N ARG A 63 13.21 -22.93 20.81
CA ARG A 63 11.78 -23.18 21.10
C ARG A 63 11.02 -23.50 19.81
N VAL A 64 11.20 -22.69 18.77
CA VAL A 64 10.57 -22.88 17.44
C VAL A 64 10.94 -24.22 16.80
N ALA A 65 12.24 -24.53 16.71
CA ALA A 65 12.70 -25.80 16.11
C ALA A 65 12.13 -27.03 16.86
N ASP A 66 12.01 -26.93 18.18
CA ASP A 66 11.43 -27.97 19.03
C ASP A 66 9.93 -28.17 18.72
N VAL A 67 9.13 -27.10 18.53
CA VAL A 67 7.72 -27.22 18.07
C VAL A 67 7.64 -27.79 16.65
N VAL A 68 8.36 -27.20 15.69
CA VAL A 68 8.31 -27.58 14.25
C VAL A 68 8.69 -29.04 14.03
N SER A 69 9.61 -29.59 14.86
CA SER A 69 9.99 -31.01 14.82
C SER A 69 8.87 -31.99 15.21
N ARG A 70 7.83 -31.50 15.92
CA ARG A 70 6.69 -32.29 16.40
C ARG A 70 5.40 -32.08 15.60
N MET A 71 5.43 -31.23 14.58
CA MET A 71 4.28 -30.96 13.71
C MET A 71 4.18 -31.96 12.56
N THR A 72 2.96 -32.37 12.24
CA THR A 72 2.65 -33.01 10.95
C THR A 72 2.68 -31.99 9.81
N LEU A 73 2.67 -32.44 8.56
CA LEU A 73 2.51 -31.54 7.41
C LEU A 73 1.18 -30.77 7.48
N ASP A 74 0.07 -31.44 7.84
CA ASP A 74 -1.24 -30.81 7.96
C ASP A 74 -1.27 -29.68 9.00
N GLU A 75 -0.58 -29.84 10.12
CA GLU A 75 -0.47 -28.80 11.15
C GLU A 75 0.38 -27.61 10.69
N LYS A 76 1.38 -27.84 9.83
CA LYS A 76 2.19 -26.76 9.23
C LYS A 76 1.38 -26.00 8.19
N ILE A 77 0.68 -26.73 7.32
CA ILE A 77 -0.26 -26.19 6.32
C ILE A 77 -1.39 -25.40 7.01
N ALA A 78 -1.84 -25.79 8.20
CA ALA A 78 -2.83 -25.05 8.98
C ALA A 78 -2.38 -23.65 9.44
N MET A 79 -1.07 -23.38 9.52
CA MET A 79 -0.53 -22.11 10.01
C MET A 79 -0.19 -21.10 8.92
N VAL A 80 -0.14 -21.51 7.64
CA VAL A 80 0.31 -20.69 6.51
C VAL A 80 -0.87 -20.19 5.65
N LYS A 81 -2.06 -20.12 6.22
CA LYS A 81 -3.31 -19.79 5.53
C LYS A 81 -4.32 -19.17 6.49
N GLY A 82 -5.28 -18.43 5.97
CA GLY A 82 -6.41 -17.93 6.74
C GLY A 82 -7.47 -19.01 7.04
N GLY A 83 -8.16 -18.81 8.16
CA GLY A 83 -9.31 -19.59 8.60
C GLY A 83 -10.64 -18.92 8.23
N VAL A 84 -11.74 -19.67 8.36
CA VAL A 84 -13.08 -19.13 8.09
C VAL A 84 -13.56 -18.19 9.20
N VAL A 85 -14.14 -17.06 8.77
CA VAL A 85 -14.98 -16.09 9.51
C VAL A 85 -14.61 -15.85 10.99
N SER A 86 -14.01 -14.69 11.26
CA SER A 86 -13.75 -14.20 12.61
C SER A 86 -14.24 -12.76 12.78
N ALA A 87 -14.13 -12.20 14.00
CA ALA A 87 -14.37 -10.76 14.25
C ALA A 87 -13.22 -9.85 13.79
N TYR A 88 -12.10 -10.43 13.34
CA TYR A 88 -10.89 -9.76 12.87
C TYR A 88 -10.77 -9.90 11.34
N THR A 89 -10.08 -8.97 10.68
CA THR A 89 -9.83 -8.98 9.23
C THR A 89 -9.18 -10.30 8.77
N GLY A 90 -8.25 -10.85 9.57
CA GLY A 90 -7.61 -12.15 9.35
C GLY A 90 -7.48 -12.99 10.61
N TYR A 91 -7.54 -14.31 10.46
CA TYR A 91 -7.46 -15.25 11.58
C TYR A 91 -6.78 -16.55 11.17
N VAL A 92 -5.76 -16.96 11.94
CA VAL A 92 -5.12 -18.28 11.82
C VAL A 92 -5.45 -19.09 13.07
N PRO A 93 -6.15 -20.24 12.97
CA PRO A 93 -6.51 -21.05 14.13
C PRO A 93 -5.30 -21.57 14.91
N GLY A 94 -5.38 -21.53 16.24
CA GLY A 94 -4.37 -22.12 17.12
C GLY A 94 -4.38 -23.66 17.11
N ASN A 95 -3.27 -24.27 17.53
CA ASN A 95 -3.14 -25.72 17.69
C ASN A 95 -2.99 -26.08 19.17
N SER A 96 -4.07 -26.58 19.77
CA SER A 96 -4.11 -26.95 21.19
C SER A 96 -3.18 -28.11 21.57
N ARG A 97 -2.93 -29.06 20.66
CA ARG A 97 -1.99 -30.18 20.87
C ARG A 97 -0.55 -29.70 21.04
N LEU A 98 -0.22 -28.57 20.41
CA LEU A 98 1.11 -27.97 20.41
C LEU A 98 1.17 -26.65 21.20
N CYS A 99 0.11 -26.32 21.95
CA CYS A 99 -0.03 -25.05 22.67
C CYS A 99 0.28 -23.80 21.81
N ILE A 100 0.02 -23.87 20.49
CA ILE A 100 0.20 -22.75 19.57
C ILE A 100 -1.07 -21.88 19.69
N PRO A 101 -0.96 -20.60 20.06
CA PRO A 101 -2.11 -19.70 20.11
C PRO A 101 -2.67 -19.46 18.71
N ALA A 102 -3.91 -18.96 18.63
CA ALA A 102 -4.40 -18.38 17.37
C ALA A 102 -3.66 -17.07 17.08
N LEU A 103 -3.62 -16.67 15.79
CA LEU A 103 -3.09 -15.38 15.37
C LEU A 103 -4.24 -14.54 14.79
N LYS A 104 -4.46 -13.35 15.37
CA LYS A 104 -5.53 -12.42 14.98
C LYS A 104 -4.91 -11.19 14.30
N LEU A 105 -5.31 -10.92 13.06
CA LEU A 105 -4.79 -9.82 12.23
C LEU A 105 -5.90 -8.81 11.98
N GLN A 106 -5.63 -7.51 12.14
CA GLN A 106 -6.64 -6.47 12.01
C GLN A 106 -6.21 -5.28 11.16
N ASP A 107 -7.17 -4.74 10.40
CA ASP A 107 -6.98 -3.57 9.54
C ASP A 107 -6.65 -2.27 10.29
N GLY A 108 -5.80 -1.52 9.61
CA GLY A 108 -5.49 -0.10 9.77
C GLY A 108 -5.02 0.44 8.39
N PRO A 109 -4.22 1.53 8.32
CA PRO A 109 -3.29 1.99 9.35
C PRO A 109 -3.70 3.30 10.05
N THR A 110 -4.89 3.85 9.81
CA THR A 110 -5.35 5.14 10.41
C THR A 110 -6.07 4.98 11.75
N GLY A 111 -5.57 4.06 12.58
CA GLY A 111 -6.27 3.52 13.74
C GLY A 111 -6.74 2.08 13.49
N VAL A 112 -7.27 1.44 14.53
CA VAL A 112 -7.75 0.05 14.46
C VAL A 112 -9.17 0.02 13.91
N ARG A 113 -9.40 -0.72 12.81
CA ARG A 113 -10.70 -0.81 12.09
C ARG A 113 -11.74 -1.66 12.83
N MET A 114 -12.12 -1.24 14.03
CA MET A 114 -13.19 -1.82 14.84
C MET A 114 -14.08 -0.70 15.41
N ALA A 115 -15.22 -1.05 16.00
CA ALA A 115 -15.99 -0.09 16.80
C ALA A 115 -15.17 0.35 18.04
N THR A 116 -15.46 1.53 18.59
CA THR A 116 -14.90 2.03 19.86
C THR A 116 -13.37 2.17 19.92
N THR A 117 -12.77 2.47 18.77
CA THR A 117 -11.36 2.82 18.56
C THR A 117 -11.21 4.28 18.14
N THR A 118 -10.00 4.83 18.20
CA THR A 118 -9.70 6.22 17.84
C THR A 118 -9.44 6.34 16.34
N GLN A 119 -10.15 7.23 15.64
CA GLN A 119 -9.83 7.61 14.26
C GLN A 119 -8.69 8.62 14.26
N LEU A 120 -7.49 8.16 13.89
CA LEU A 120 -6.29 8.98 13.82
C LEU A 120 -6.20 9.73 12.48
N PRO A 121 -5.35 10.77 12.36
CA PRO A 121 -5.12 11.46 11.09
C PRO A 121 -4.47 10.56 10.02
N ALA A 122 -4.68 10.88 8.74
CA ALA A 122 -4.04 10.21 7.61
C ALA A 122 -2.50 10.24 7.68
N ALA A 123 -1.86 9.19 7.15
CA ALA A 123 -0.41 9.01 7.14
C ALA A 123 0.34 10.19 6.48
N ALA A 124 -0.24 10.81 5.44
CA ALA A 124 0.26 12.05 4.84
C ALA A 124 0.38 13.18 5.87
N GLY A 125 -0.62 13.36 6.74
CA GLY A 125 -0.56 14.30 7.86
C GLY A 125 0.50 13.94 8.90
N ILE A 126 0.71 12.65 9.18
CA ILE A 126 1.77 12.18 10.07
C ILE A 126 3.13 12.54 9.51
N ALA A 127 3.37 12.22 8.23
CA ALA A 127 4.61 12.54 7.52
C ALA A 127 4.86 14.05 7.45
N ALA A 128 3.80 14.83 7.24
CA ALA A 128 3.87 16.29 7.21
C ALA A 128 4.37 16.89 8.54
N SER A 129 4.30 16.16 9.66
CA SER A 129 4.93 16.59 10.90
C SER A 129 6.46 16.65 10.82
N PHE A 130 7.10 15.83 9.97
CA PHE A 130 8.55 15.58 9.93
C PHE A 130 9.14 15.31 11.34
N ASP A 131 8.39 14.60 12.19
CA ASP A 131 8.79 14.27 13.56
C ASP A 131 8.51 12.79 13.87
N PRO A 132 9.56 11.93 13.93
CA PRO A 132 9.37 10.52 14.25
C PRO A 132 8.78 10.29 15.65
N SER A 133 8.85 11.26 16.57
CA SER A 133 8.20 11.14 17.88
C SER A 133 6.67 11.26 17.80
N VAL A 134 6.15 11.96 16.79
CA VAL A 134 4.70 12.00 16.48
C VAL A 134 4.26 10.64 15.91
N ALA A 135 4.96 10.13 14.90
CA ALA A 135 4.69 8.79 14.34
C ALA A 135 4.77 7.68 15.39
N LYS A 136 5.74 7.74 16.31
CA LYS A 136 5.83 6.77 17.42
C LYS A 136 4.70 6.89 18.44
N SER A 137 4.20 8.10 18.70
CA SER A 137 3.06 8.32 19.59
C SER A 137 1.75 7.84 18.95
N TYR A 138 1.62 8.03 17.64
CA TYR A 138 0.55 7.52 16.80
C TYR A 138 0.51 5.97 16.81
N GLY A 139 1.61 5.31 16.46
CA GLY A 139 1.69 3.84 16.50
C GLY A 139 1.53 3.24 17.90
N THR A 140 1.91 4.00 18.94
CA THR A 140 1.63 3.63 20.34
C THR A 140 0.13 3.57 20.65
N VAL A 141 -0.68 4.45 20.05
CA VAL A 141 -2.16 4.37 20.17
C VAL A 141 -2.69 3.15 19.45
N ILE A 142 -2.26 2.91 18.20
CA ILE A 142 -2.70 1.76 17.39
C ILE A 142 -2.43 0.45 18.15
N GLY A 143 -1.17 0.18 18.51
CA GLY A 143 -0.81 -1.04 19.22
C GLY A 143 -1.46 -1.18 20.61
N ALA A 144 -1.82 -0.08 21.28
CA ALA A 144 -2.52 -0.14 22.57
C ALA A 144 -4.00 -0.52 22.39
N GLU A 145 -4.65 0.03 21.36
CA GLU A 145 -6.03 -0.30 21.03
C GLU A 145 -6.16 -1.71 20.45
N ASP A 146 -5.25 -2.12 19.58
CA ASP A 146 -5.14 -3.50 19.09
C ASP A 146 -5.02 -4.49 20.25
N LYS A 147 -4.12 -4.21 21.20
CA LYS A 147 -3.93 -5.09 22.36
C LYS A 147 -5.17 -5.18 23.23
N ALA A 148 -5.94 -4.09 23.37
CA ALA A 148 -7.22 -4.08 24.08
C ALA A 148 -8.31 -4.86 23.32
N LYS A 149 -8.32 -4.76 21.98
CA LYS A 149 -9.20 -5.53 21.09
C LYS A 149 -8.82 -7.01 20.98
N GLY A 150 -7.65 -7.39 21.46
CA GLY A 150 -7.16 -8.77 21.39
C GLY A 150 -6.44 -9.13 20.09
N VAL A 151 -6.10 -8.13 19.27
CA VAL A 151 -5.34 -8.28 18.02
C VAL A 151 -3.89 -8.67 18.33
N ASP A 152 -3.32 -9.52 17.49
CA ASP A 152 -1.91 -9.95 17.56
C ASP A 152 -1.05 -9.29 16.48
N VAL A 153 -1.63 -8.93 15.32
CA VAL A 153 -0.95 -8.28 14.18
C VAL A 153 -1.78 -7.08 13.67
N ASP A 154 -1.20 -5.89 13.72
CA ASP A 154 -1.67 -4.71 12.99
C ASP A 154 -1.28 -4.85 11.50
N LEU A 155 -2.24 -4.64 10.60
CA LEU A 155 -2.03 -4.61 9.16
C LEU A 155 -1.52 -3.24 8.68
N GLY A 156 -0.46 -2.74 9.31
CA GLY A 156 0.16 -1.44 9.02
C GLY A 156 1.62 -1.32 9.49
N PRO A 157 2.27 -0.18 9.15
CA PRO A 157 1.80 0.93 8.34
C PRO A 157 1.99 0.72 6.83
N THR A 158 1.33 1.57 6.02
CA THR A 158 1.49 1.62 4.57
C THR A 158 2.63 2.56 4.17
N VAL A 159 3.63 2.05 3.44
CA VAL A 159 4.92 2.73 3.15
C VAL A 159 5.27 2.78 1.67
N ASN A 160 4.27 2.62 0.80
CA ASN A 160 4.40 2.81 -0.64
C ASN A 160 4.74 4.28 -0.97
N ILE A 161 5.61 4.50 -1.95
CA ILE A 161 5.99 5.86 -2.36
C ILE A 161 4.81 6.55 -3.05
N VAL A 162 4.47 7.79 -2.67
CA VAL A 162 3.51 8.61 -3.40
C VAL A 162 4.16 9.05 -4.72
N ARG A 163 3.96 8.24 -5.76
CA ARG A 163 4.53 8.42 -7.11
C ARG A 163 3.80 9.52 -7.88
N ASP A 164 2.47 9.50 -7.80
CA ASP A 164 1.55 10.39 -8.50
C ASP A 164 0.45 10.81 -7.52
N PRO A 165 0.04 12.09 -7.48
CA PRO A 165 -0.97 12.55 -6.54
C PRO A 165 -2.36 11.93 -6.74
N ARG A 166 -2.67 11.35 -7.92
CA ARG A 166 -3.97 10.72 -8.18
C ARG A 166 -4.15 9.36 -7.52
N TRP A 167 -3.11 8.74 -6.96
CA TRP A 167 -3.21 7.40 -6.40
C TRP A 167 -4.19 7.36 -5.22
N GLY A 168 -5.20 6.49 -5.31
CA GLY A 168 -6.33 6.44 -4.38
C GLY A 168 -6.01 6.12 -2.92
N ARG A 169 -4.77 5.71 -2.62
CA ARG A 169 -4.26 5.48 -1.25
C ARG A 169 -3.09 6.40 -0.88
N SER A 170 -2.92 7.52 -1.59
CA SER A 170 -1.88 8.52 -1.27
C SER A 170 -1.98 9.01 0.18
N PHE A 171 -3.20 9.28 0.66
CA PHE A 171 -3.47 9.61 2.06
C PHE A 171 -2.99 8.55 3.07
N GLU A 172 -2.96 7.28 2.67
CA GLU A 172 -2.66 6.14 3.53
C GLU A 172 -1.15 5.93 3.70
N SER A 173 -0.33 6.56 2.85
CA SER A 173 1.13 6.52 2.99
C SER A 173 1.77 7.86 3.32
N TYR A 174 3.07 7.84 3.57
CA TYR A 174 3.77 8.96 4.17
C TYR A 174 4.25 9.99 3.14
N SER A 175 4.95 9.60 2.07
CA SER A 175 5.68 10.57 1.23
C SER A 175 6.09 10.07 -0.15
N GLU A 176 6.36 11.02 -1.05
CA GLU A 176 7.12 10.82 -2.30
C GLU A 176 8.63 10.56 -2.07
N ASP A 177 9.13 10.75 -0.85
CA ASP A 177 10.55 10.57 -0.50
C ASP A 177 10.81 9.32 0.37
N PRO A 178 11.64 8.37 -0.08
CA PRO A 178 11.89 7.14 0.65
C PRO A 178 12.59 7.32 2.00
N TYR A 179 13.39 8.39 2.19
CA TYR A 179 14.05 8.65 3.46
C TYR A 179 13.05 9.13 4.51
N LEU A 180 12.11 10.01 4.12
CA LEU A 180 11.01 10.41 5.01
C LEU A 180 10.11 9.22 5.34
N THR A 181 9.62 8.51 4.31
CA THR A 181 8.75 7.33 4.47
C THR A 181 9.38 6.26 5.37
N GLY A 182 10.65 5.89 5.14
CA GLY A 182 11.34 4.90 5.97
C GLY A 182 11.51 5.32 7.42
N ARG A 183 11.79 6.61 7.70
CA ARG A 183 11.94 7.13 9.07
C ARG A 183 10.63 7.22 9.84
N MET A 184 9.54 7.60 9.16
CA MET A 184 8.22 7.73 9.79
C MET A 184 7.63 6.34 10.06
N GLY A 185 7.62 5.46 9.05
CA GLY A 185 7.14 4.08 9.21
C GLY A 185 7.92 3.26 10.23
N ALA A 186 9.24 3.45 10.34
CA ALA A 186 10.04 2.79 11.37
C ALA A 186 9.61 3.21 12.79
N ALA A 187 9.36 4.50 12.99
CA ALA A 187 8.97 5.03 14.30
C ALA A 187 7.54 4.63 14.69
N ASP A 188 6.63 4.54 13.72
CA ASP A 188 5.28 4.00 13.89
C ASP A 188 5.31 2.54 14.36
N ILE A 189 6.07 1.69 13.66
CA ILE A 189 6.29 0.28 14.01
C ILE A 189 6.96 0.13 15.38
N GLU A 190 7.90 1.00 15.76
CA GLU A 190 8.45 1.03 17.13
C GLU A 190 7.38 1.36 18.19
N GLY A 191 6.34 2.13 17.84
CA GLY A 191 5.19 2.43 18.69
C GLY A 191 4.28 1.22 18.88
N ILE A 192 3.82 0.64 17.76
CA ILE A 192 2.91 -0.54 17.72
C ILE A 192 3.56 -1.71 18.46
N GLN A 193 4.77 -2.09 18.07
CA GLN A 193 5.48 -3.22 18.67
C GLN A 193 5.88 -2.98 20.13
N GLY A 194 5.98 -1.71 20.55
CA GLY A 194 6.17 -1.31 21.94
C GLY A 194 5.01 -1.70 22.86
N GLN A 195 3.80 -1.94 22.32
CA GLN A 195 2.62 -2.40 23.08
C GLN A 195 2.43 -3.92 23.07
N GLY A 196 3.32 -4.68 22.42
CA GLY A 196 3.21 -6.14 22.34
C GLY A 196 2.23 -6.64 21.27
N VAL A 197 2.09 -5.89 20.18
CA VAL A 197 1.36 -6.24 18.95
C VAL A 197 2.37 -6.27 17.79
N MET A 198 2.26 -7.25 16.89
CA MET A 198 3.11 -7.34 15.70
C MET A 198 2.70 -6.26 14.69
N ALA A 199 3.64 -5.53 14.10
CA ALA A 199 3.33 -4.64 12.98
C ALA A 199 3.64 -5.34 11.65
N GLN A 200 2.82 -5.08 10.63
CA GLN A 200 2.94 -5.62 9.28
C GLN A 200 3.13 -4.52 8.24
N VAL A 201 4.38 -4.21 7.91
CA VAL A 201 4.71 -3.18 6.92
C VAL A 201 4.16 -3.56 5.54
N LYS A 202 3.38 -2.67 4.92
CA LYS A 202 2.70 -2.94 3.63
C LYS A 202 2.90 -1.80 2.62
N HIS A 203 2.76 -2.01 1.33
CA HIS A 203 2.57 -3.26 0.60
C HIS A 203 3.80 -3.50 -0.28
N TRP A 204 4.47 -4.63 -0.11
CA TRP A 204 5.72 -4.99 -0.75
C TRP A 204 5.48 -5.65 -2.13
N ALA A 205 5.78 -5.01 -3.26
CA ALA A 205 6.32 -3.67 -3.46
C ALA A 205 5.87 -3.11 -4.81
N VAL A 206 6.11 -1.82 -5.04
CA VAL A 206 5.80 -1.13 -6.31
C VAL A 206 4.29 -1.07 -6.64
N TYR A 207 3.47 -1.00 -5.59
CA TYR A 207 2.02 -0.77 -5.69
C TYR A 207 1.74 0.71 -5.42
N ASN A 208 1.42 1.46 -6.48
CA ASN A 208 1.28 2.93 -6.45
C ASN A 208 0.15 3.46 -7.37
N GLN A 209 -0.79 2.58 -7.76
CA GLN A 209 -2.06 2.89 -8.41
C GLN A 209 -3.10 1.85 -7.97
N GLU A 210 -4.37 2.22 -7.83
CA GLU A 210 -5.45 1.27 -7.55
C GLU A 210 -6.07 0.69 -8.84
N THR A 211 -5.97 1.43 -9.95
CA THR A 211 -6.54 1.07 -11.24
C THR A 211 -5.95 -0.25 -11.74
N SER A 212 -6.84 -1.22 -12.00
CA SER A 212 -6.49 -2.58 -12.45
C SER A 212 -5.62 -3.39 -11.47
N ARG A 213 -5.52 -2.98 -10.20
CA ARG A 213 -4.84 -3.75 -9.14
C ARG A 213 -5.30 -5.21 -9.10
N ASN A 214 -4.40 -6.12 -8.71
CA ASN A 214 -4.67 -7.56 -8.60
C ASN A 214 -5.02 -8.24 -9.93
N THR A 215 -4.55 -7.68 -11.06
CA THR A 215 -4.73 -8.25 -12.40
C THR A 215 -3.43 -8.14 -13.22
N PRO A 216 -3.28 -8.88 -14.33
CA PRO A 216 -2.12 -8.73 -15.22
C PRO A 216 -1.98 -7.35 -15.88
N ALA A 217 -3.02 -6.50 -15.81
CA ALA A 217 -3.00 -5.18 -16.44
C ALA A 217 -2.24 -4.13 -15.60
N ASP A 218 -2.15 -4.31 -14.28
CA ASP A 218 -1.27 -3.54 -13.38
C ASP A 218 0.15 -4.14 -13.36
N ASN A 219 0.76 -4.29 -14.54
CA ASN A 219 2.13 -4.78 -14.68
C ASN A 219 3.11 -3.61 -14.83
N VAL A 220 3.75 -3.25 -13.73
CA VAL A 220 4.77 -2.21 -13.65
C VAL A 220 6.05 -2.65 -14.35
N VAL A 221 6.46 -1.90 -15.37
CA VAL A 221 7.75 -2.05 -16.07
C VAL A 221 8.72 -1.03 -15.50
N ILE A 222 9.75 -1.53 -14.81
CA ILE A 222 10.65 -0.73 -13.97
C ILE A 222 12.06 -1.34 -13.91
N ASP A 223 13.09 -0.49 -13.87
CA ASP A 223 14.47 -0.97 -13.72
C ASP A 223 14.85 -1.28 -12.27
N ASP A 224 15.80 -2.20 -12.09
CA ASP A 224 16.28 -2.68 -10.78
C ASP A 224 16.88 -1.56 -9.90
N ARG A 225 17.50 -0.52 -10.47
CA ARG A 225 18.04 0.59 -9.67
C ARG A 225 16.91 1.41 -9.06
N THR A 226 15.88 1.71 -9.84
CA THR A 226 14.70 2.44 -9.35
C THR A 226 13.93 1.63 -8.31
N VAL A 227 13.77 0.31 -8.48
CA VAL A 227 13.22 -0.57 -7.44
C VAL A 227 14.01 -0.43 -6.14
N ARG A 228 15.35 -0.52 -6.20
CA ARG A 228 16.25 -0.51 -5.04
C ARG A 228 16.31 0.83 -4.31
N GLU A 229 16.38 1.93 -5.04
CA GLU A 229 16.62 3.27 -4.49
C GLU A 229 15.33 4.00 -4.07
N ILE A 230 14.21 3.77 -4.78
CA ILE A 230 12.94 4.45 -4.52
C ILE A 230 11.97 3.54 -3.76
N TYR A 231 11.61 2.39 -4.32
CA TYR A 231 10.44 1.62 -3.86
C TYR A 231 10.76 0.61 -2.74
N ALA A 232 11.97 0.08 -2.68
CA ALA A 232 12.40 -0.89 -1.66
C ALA A 232 13.17 -0.25 -0.49
N SER A 233 13.75 0.94 -0.67
CA SER A 233 14.66 1.57 0.30
C SER A 233 13.98 1.96 1.62
N ALA A 234 12.72 2.41 1.56
CA ALA A 234 11.92 2.69 2.76
C ALA A 234 11.73 1.44 3.63
N PHE A 235 11.33 0.31 3.03
CA PHE A 235 11.24 -0.98 3.72
C PHE A 235 12.59 -1.42 4.29
N GLY A 236 13.70 -1.26 3.53
CA GLY A 236 15.04 -1.59 4.02
C GLY A 236 15.43 -0.82 5.28
N ALA A 237 15.16 0.48 5.31
CA ALA A 237 15.37 1.31 6.50
C ALA A 237 14.48 0.89 7.69
N ILE A 238 13.24 0.48 7.41
CA ILE A 238 12.31 -0.04 8.43
C ILE A 238 12.77 -1.38 8.99
N VAL A 239 13.30 -2.29 8.15
CA VAL A 239 13.83 -3.58 8.59
C VAL A 239 15.05 -3.39 9.49
N ASP A 240 15.99 -2.52 9.11
CA ASP A 240 17.19 -2.21 9.90
C ASP A 240 16.87 -1.50 11.23
N GLN A 241 15.98 -0.50 11.22
CA GLN A 241 15.68 0.29 12.42
C GLN A 241 14.67 -0.41 13.34
N ALA A 242 13.52 -0.82 12.81
CA ALA A 242 12.33 -1.17 13.61
C ALA A 242 12.02 -2.68 13.67
N HIS A 243 12.69 -3.50 12.84
CA HIS A 243 12.57 -4.96 12.85
C HIS A 243 11.10 -5.44 12.82
N PRO A 244 10.30 -5.06 11.80
CA PRO A 244 8.89 -5.41 11.73
C PRO A 244 8.68 -6.93 11.84
N ALA A 245 7.62 -7.33 12.52
CA ALA A 245 7.27 -8.72 12.75
C ALA A 245 6.73 -9.39 11.47
N SER A 246 6.01 -8.64 10.64
CA SER A 246 5.47 -9.12 9.38
C SER A 246 5.68 -8.10 8.25
N ALA A 247 5.51 -8.56 7.01
CA ALA A 247 5.34 -7.72 5.84
C ALA A 247 4.20 -8.27 4.97
N MET A 248 3.47 -7.40 4.28
CA MET A 248 2.42 -7.82 3.33
C MET A 248 2.94 -7.67 1.90
N CYS A 249 2.85 -8.70 1.05
CA CYS A 249 3.13 -8.56 -0.38
C CYS A 249 1.92 -7.99 -1.13
N SER A 250 2.17 -7.10 -2.10
CA SER A 250 1.15 -6.29 -2.77
C SER A 250 0.43 -6.99 -3.93
N TYR A 251 -0.68 -6.39 -4.38
CA TYR A 251 -1.43 -6.82 -5.55
C TYR A 251 -0.75 -6.62 -6.92
N SER A 252 0.19 -5.68 -7.04
CA SER A 252 0.77 -5.32 -8.35
C SER A 252 1.60 -6.43 -8.99
N SER A 253 1.58 -6.47 -10.32
CA SER A 253 2.58 -7.20 -11.11
C SER A 253 3.80 -6.32 -11.35
N VAL A 254 5.00 -6.88 -11.21
CA VAL A 254 6.25 -6.14 -11.43
C VAL A 254 7.12 -6.92 -12.41
N ASN A 255 7.44 -6.30 -13.55
CA ASN A 255 8.19 -6.88 -14.66
C ASN A 255 7.67 -8.26 -15.13
N GLY A 256 6.35 -8.45 -15.09
CA GLY A 256 5.65 -9.67 -15.52
C GLY A 256 5.43 -10.73 -14.43
N THR A 257 5.62 -10.39 -13.14
CA THR A 257 5.36 -11.32 -12.03
C THR A 257 4.68 -10.61 -10.87
N TYR A 258 3.55 -11.13 -10.39
CA TYR A 258 2.84 -10.65 -9.20
C TYR A 258 3.77 -10.52 -7.99
N ALA A 259 3.63 -9.47 -7.18
CA ALA A 259 4.59 -9.19 -6.11
C ALA A 259 4.67 -10.31 -5.05
N CYS A 260 3.55 -11.01 -4.78
CA CYS A 260 3.51 -12.21 -3.92
C CYS A 260 4.21 -13.45 -4.50
N GLU A 261 4.59 -13.42 -5.78
CA GLU A 261 5.35 -14.45 -6.49
C GLU A 261 6.74 -13.95 -6.91
N ASN A 262 7.06 -12.69 -6.63
CA ASN A 262 8.26 -12.07 -7.15
C ASN A 262 9.48 -12.44 -6.32
N SER A 263 10.58 -12.75 -7.01
CA SER A 263 11.89 -13.02 -6.42
C SER A 263 12.39 -11.94 -5.45
N TYR A 264 11.85 -10.72 -5.51
CA TYR A 264 12.14 -9.64 -4.56
C TYR A 264 11.85 -10.00 -3.09
N LEU A 265 10.88 -10.89 -2.82
CA LEU A 265 10.56 -11.40 -1.48
C LEU A 265 11.77 -12.09 -0.83
N ASN A 266 12.29 -13.14 -1.46
CA ASN A 266 13.48 -13.84 -1.00
C ASN A 266 14.77 -13.04 -1.24
N GLY A 267 14.92 -12.44 -2.42
CA GLY A 267 16.14 -11.81 -2.89
C GLY A 267 16.45 -10.48 -2.19
N ILE A 268 15.48 -9.56 -2.12
CA ILE A 268 15.68 -8.23 -1.57
C ILE A 268 15.29 -8.19 -0.09
N LEU A 269 14.02 -8.48 0.23
CA LEU A 269 13.50 -8.30 1.59
C LEU A 269 14.13 -9.29 2.59
N LYS A 270 14.03 -10.60 2.35
CA LYS A 270 14.53 -11.62 3.28
C LYS A 270 16.06 -11.71 3.31
N LYS A 271 16.73 -11.62 2.15
CA LYS A 271 18.18 -11.84 2.05
C LYS A 271 18.99 -10.55 2.15
N ASP A 272 18.74 -9.55 1.30
CA ASP A 272 19.60 -8.37 1.23
C ASP A 272 19.31 -7.37 2.38
N PHE A 273 18.05 -7.22 2.82
CA PHE A 273 17.69 -6.47 4.03
C PHE A 273 17.65 -7.34 5.29
N GLY A 274 17.76 -8.67 5.17
CA GLY A 274 17.84 -9.58 6.31
C GLY A 274 16.53 -9.77 7.09
N PHE A 275 15.35 -9.52 6.48
CA PHE A 275 14.05 -9.60 7.15
C PHE A 275 13.78 -10.97 7.81
N GLN A 276 13.60 -10.95 9.14
CA GLN A 276 13.41 -12.14 9.98
C GLN A 276 11.96 -12.54 10.22
N GLY A 277 11.00 -11.64 9.94
CA GLY A 277 9.57 -11.90 10.12
C GLY A 277 8.98 -12.84 9.07
N PHE A 278 7.65 -12.92 9.05
CA PHE A 278 6.87 -13.65 8.05
C PHE A 278 6.29 -12.70 6.99
N ILE A 279 5.92 -13.24 5.82
CA ILE A 279 5.27 -12.48 4.75
C ILE A 279 3.87 -13.04 4.49
N THR A 280 2.86 -12.19 4.62
CA THR A 280 1.47 -12.47 4.22
C THR A 280 1.20 -11.98 2.80
N SER A 281 0.22 -12.57 2.11
CA SER A 281 -0.42 -11.91 0.98
C SER A 281 -1.30 -10.75 1.45
N ASP A 282 -1.49 -9.75 0.59
CA ASP A 282 -2.71 -8.95 0.62
C ASP A 282 -3.94 -9.84 0.36
N TRP A 283 -5.14 -9.35 0.65
CA TRP A 283 -6.38 -10.14 0.67
C TRP A 283 -6.80 -10.61 -0.72
N GLY A 284 -6.50 -11.88 -1.05
CA GLY A 284 -6.69 -12.42 -2.40
C GLY A 284 -5.59 -12.01 -3.39
N GLY A 285 -4.43 -11.54 -2.91
CA GLY A 285 -3.23 -11.25 -3.71
C GLY A 285 -2.33 -12.45 -4.00
N THR A 286 -2.79 -13.67 -3.70
CA THR A 286 -2.11 -14.92 -4.06
C THR A 286 -2.67 -15.42 -5.40
N HIS A 287 -1.81 -15.77 -6.35
CA HIS A 287 -2.23 -16.25 -7.68
C HIS A 287 -1.77 -17.68 -8.02
N SER A 288 -0.85 -18.24 -7.25
CA SER A 288 -0.36 -19.62 -7.39
C SER A 288 0.10 -20.23 -6.08
N THR A 289 0.18 -21.56 -6.06
CA THR A 289 0.77 -22.32 -4.95
C THR A 289 2.30 -22.32 -5.02
N VAL A 290 2.87 -22.86 -6.10
CA VAL A 290 4.29 -23.21 -6.16
C VAL A 290 5.19 -21.98 -6.32
N ALA A 291 4.80 -21.01 -7.15
CA ALA A 291 5.62 -19.81 -7.37
C ALA A 291 5.61 -18.93 -6.11
N SER A 292 4.45 -18.60 -5.53
CA SER A 292 4.35 -17.83 -4.28
C SER A 292 5.17 -18.46 -3.14
N ALA A 293 5.03 -19.78 -2.96
CA ALA A 293 5.76 -20.52 -1.93
C ALA A 293 7.29 -20.43 -2.13
N ASN A 294 7.78 -20.73 -3.33
CA ASN A 294 9.22 -20.75 -3.61
C ASN A 294 9.82 -19.34 -3.76
N ALA A 295 9.03 -18.33 -4.13
CA ALA A 295 9.45 -16.92 -4.21
C ALA A 295 9.70 -16.29 -2.84
N GLY A 296 8.99 -16.75 -1.81
CA GLY A 296 9.25 -16.37 -0.41
C GLY A 296 8.04 -15.94 0.40
N MET A 297 6.81 -16.04 -0.11
CA MET A 297 5.61 -15.80 0.70
C MET A 297 5.48 -16.85 1.81
N ASP A 298 4.97 -16.48 3.00
CA ASP A 298 4.85 -17.38 4.15
C ASP A 298 3.40 -17.69 4.57
N MET A 299 2.43 -16.87 4.19
CA MET A 299 1.03 -17.02 4.59
C MET A 299 0.07 -16.45 3.54
N GLU A 300 -0.98 -17.20 3.20
CA GLU A 300 -2.11 -16.75 2.36
C GLU A 300 -3.22 -16.12 3.22
N MET A 301 -3.84 -15.04 2.72
CA MET A 301 -5.04 -14.39 3.28
C MET A 301 -6.03 -14.00 2.18
N PRO A 302 -7.36 -14.00 2.44
CA PRO A 302 -8.03 -14.39 3.69
C PRO A 302 -8.22 -15.91 3.85
N ASP A 303 -8.02 -16.71 2.81
CA ASP A 303 -8.49 -18.09 2.75
C ASP A 303 -7.36 -19.11 2.59
N ASN A 304 -7.58 -20.14 1.77
CA ASN A 304 -6.75 -21.33 1.65
C ASN A 304 -6.70 -21.94 0.23
N GLN A 305 -7.10 -21.18 -0.80
CA GLN A 305 -7.15 -21.65 -2.19
C GLN A 305 -5.79 -22.23 -2.64
N TYR A 306 -4.68 -21.56 -2.32
CA TYR A 306 -3.35 -21.91 -2.81
C TYR A 306 -2.47 -22.56 -1.74
N PHE A 307 -2.50 -22.08 -0.49
CA PHE A 307 -1.71 -22.58 0.64
C PHE A 307 -2.48 -23.56 1.54
N GLY A 308 -3.69 -23.96 1.15
CA GLY A 308 -4.43 -25.09 1.70
C GLY A 308 -4.03 -26.44 1.09
N ALA A 309 -5.00 -27.12 0.48
CA ALA A 309 -4.79 -28.47 -0.06
C ALA A 309 -3.77 -28.50 -1.21
N ALA A 310 -3.75 -27.47 -2.05
CA ALA A 310 -2.81 -27.37 -3.18
C ALA A 310 -1.34 -27.35 -2.72
N LEU A 311 -1.00 -26.57 -1.68
CA LEU A 311 0.36 -26.56 -1.12
C LEU A 311 0.76 -27.89 -0.49
N LYS A 312 -0.18 -28.59 0.18
CA LYS A 312 0.08 -29.96 0.66
C LYS A 312 0.46 -30.89 -0.51
N THR A 313 -0.34 -30.90 -1.57
CA THR A 313 -0.07 -31.70 -2.78
C THR A 313 1.26 -31.32 -3.43
N ALA A 314 1.57 -30.03 -3.55
CA ALA A 314 2.85 -29.55 -4.09
C ALA A 314 4.07 -30.00 -3.26
N VAL A 315 3.92 -30.13 -1.93
CA VAL A 315 4.97 -30.68 -1.05
C VAL A 315 5.09 -32.19 -1.21
N GLU A 316 3.97 -32.92 -1.26
CA GLU A 316 3.96 -34.38 -1.46
C GLU A 316 4.51 -34.78 -2.84
N GLN A 317 4.36 -33.92 -3.85
CA GLN A 317 4.95 -34.05 -5.19
C GLN A 317 6.39 -33.49 -5.31
N GLY A 318 6.93 -32.86 -4.27
CA GLY A 318 8.29 -32.30 -4.26
C GLY A 318 8.48 -31.00 -5.06
N GLN A 319 7.41 -30.37 -5.54
CA GLN A 319 7.43 -29.07 -6.22
C GLN A 319 7.74 -27.91 -5.26
N VAL A 320 7.32 -28.06 -3.99
CA VAL A 320 7.74 -27.21 -2.87
C VAL A 320 8.46 -28.11 -1.87
N PRO A 321 9.73 -27.88 -1.54
CA PRO A 321 10.43 -28.75 -0.58
C PRO A 321 9.84 -28.56 0.82
N GLN A 322 9.73 -29.62 1.63
CA GLN A 322 9.18 -29.49 3.00
C GLN A 322 9.94 -28.46 3.84
N SER A 323 11.25 -28.30 3.63
CA SER A 323 12.07 -27.27 4.27
C SER A 323 11.61 -25.83 3.98
N ARG A 324 10.90 -25.59 2.86
CA ARG A 324 10.28 -24.30 2.58
C ARG A 324 9.12 -24.04 3.53
N VAL A 325 8.22 -25.01 3.71
CA VAL A 325 7.09 -24.93 4.67
C VAL A 325 7.59 -24.85 6.11
N ASP A 326 8.69 -25.56 6.43
CA ASP A 326 9.34 -25.45 7.73
C ASP A 326 9.86 -24.02 8.00
N ASP A 327 10.42 -23.31 7.00
CA ASP A 327 10.80 -21.88 7.13
C ASP A 327 9.58 -20.96 7.28
N MET A 328 8.49 -21.18 6.52
CA MET A 328 7.24 -20.39 6.64
C MET A 328 6.74 -20.40 8.10
N VAL A 329 6.54 -21.60 8.64
CA VAL A 329 6.07 -21.80 10.02
C VAL A 329 7.10 -21.31 11.03
N THR A 330 8.39 -21.49 10.78
CA THR A 330 9.46 -20.99 11.65
C THR A 330 9.41 -19.47 11.80
N ARG A 331 9.14 -18.73 10.72
CA ARG A 331 9.01 -17.27 10.75
C ARG A 331 7.80 -16.83 11.55
N ILE A 332 6.64 -17.43 11.30
CA ILE A 332 5.38 -17.13 12.01
C ILE A 332 5.52 -17.44 13.51
N MET A 333 6.10 -18.59 13.88
CA MET A 333 6.31 -18.94 15.29
C MET A 333 7.38 -18.10 15.98
N ARG A 334 8.48 -17.73 15.29
CA ARG A 334 9.53 -16.86 15.83
C ARG A 334 8.92 -15.58 16.39
N GLU A 335 8.02 -14.98 15.65
CA GLU A 335 7.36 -13.74 16.03
C GLU A 335 6.32 -13.98 17.14
N GLN A 336 5.50 -15.03 17.08
CA GLN A 336 4.64 -15.42 18.22
C GLN A 336 5.42 -15.60 19.54
N PHE A 337 6.61 -16.19 19.51
CA PHE A 337 7.48 -16.25 20.70
C PHE A 337 8.12 -14.91 21.05
N ARG A 338 8.53 -14.10 20.06
CA ARG A 338 9.12 -12.75 20.26
C ARG A 338 8.16 -11.81 20.99
N PHE A 339 6.87 -11.89 20.66
CA PHE A 339 5.79 -11.14 21.30
C PHE A 339 5.12 -11.87 22.47
N GLY A 340 5.67 -13.02 22.87
CA GLY A 340 5.26 -13.75 24.08
C GLY A 340 3.91 -14.46 24.00
N LEU A 341 3.28 -14.61 22.82
CA LEU A 341 1.92 -15.14 22.67
C LEU A 341 1.77 -16.60 23.14
N PHE A 342 2.84 -17.40 23.13
CA PHE A 342 2.84 -18.74 23.72
C PHE A 342 2.74 -18.73 25.25
N ASP A 343 3.30 -17.71 25.90
CA ASP A 343 3.39 -17.60 27.35
C ASP A 343 2.24 -16.74 27.92
N HIS A 344 1.79 -15.75 27.13
CA HIS A 344 0.71 -14.80 27.40
C HIS A 344 -0.15 -14.58 26.13
N PRO A 345 -1.02 -15.54 25.75
CA PRO A 345 -1.92 -15.37 24.61
C PRO A 345 -2.80 -14.13 24.74
N SER A 346 -2.98 -13.36 23.67
CA SER A 346 -3.88 -12.20 23.68
C SER A 346 -5.33 -12.67 23.90
N PRO A 347 -6.10 -12.00 24.78
CA PRO A 347 -7.52 -12.34 24.99
C PRO A 347 -8.31 -12.15 23.69
N ASP A 348 -9.49 -12.75 23.61
CA ASP A 348 -10.41 -12.57 22.47
C ASP A 348 -11.47 -11.52 22.84
N THR A 349 -11.19 -10.25 22.53
CA THR A 349 -11.94 -9.10 23.05
C THR A 349 -12.27 -8.03 21.99
N PRO A 350 -12.78 -8.39 20.79
CA PRO A 350 -13.05 -7.43 19.71
C PRO A 350 -14.11 -6.37 20.10
N GLY A 351 -14.97 -6.68 21.07
CA GLY A 351 -15.96 -5.76 21.65
C GLY A 351 -15.46 -4.88 22.80
N ALA A 352 -14.17 -4.89 23.16
CA ALA A 352 -13.67 -4.06 24.28
C ALA A 352 -13.64 -2.56 23.92
N GLU A 353 -13.98 -1.69 24.88
CA GLU A 353 -13.75 -0.25 24.77
C GLU A 353 -12.23 0.03 24.76
N ALA A 354 -11.71 0.49 23.62
CA ALA A 354 -10.26 0.62 23.40
C ALA A 354 -9.80 2.09 23.42
N SER A 355 -10.58 2.99 22.85
CA SER A 355 -10.27 4.42 22.82
C SER A 355 -10.29 5.06 24.21
N THR A 356 -9.35 5.98 24.45
CA THR A 356 -9.26 6.74 25.70
C THR A 356 -9.08 8.24 25.41
N PRO A 357 -9.41 9.14 26.36
CA PRO A 357 -9.16 10.57 26.18
C PRO A 357 -7.70 10.93 25.87
N ALA A 358 -6.73 10.09 26.28
CA ALA A 358 -5.33 10.27 25.93
C ALA A 358 -5.02 9.90 24.47
N HIS A 359 -5.72 8.91 23.91
CA HIS A 359 -5.60 8.53 22.50
C HIS A 359 -6.21 9.62 21.59
N VAL A 360 -7.37 10.15 21.99
CA VAL A 360 -8.04 11.27 21.31
C VAL A 360 -7.16 12.54 21.34
N ASP A 361 -6.51 12.85 22.47
CA ASP A 361 -5.54 13.94 22.57
C ASP A 361 -4.29 13.74 21.67
N VAL A 362 -3.86 12.48 21.45
CA VAL A 362 -2.84 12.16 20.44
C VAL A 362 -3.36 12.44 19.03
N ALA A 363 -4.60 12.07 18.69
CA ALA A 363 -5.20 12.38 17.39
C ALA A 363 -5.19 13.90 17.10
N LYS A 364 -5.65 14.70 18.06
CA LYS A 364 -5.64 16.18 17.99
C LYS A 364 -4.24 16.76 17.77
N LYS A 365 -3.28 16.39 18.62
CA LYS A 365 -1.89 16.88 18.55
C LYS A 365 -1.19 16.47 17.26
N THR A 366 -1.59 15.34 16.70
CA THR A 366 -1.05 14.81 15.45
C THR A 366 -1.56 15.63 14.27
N ALA A 367 -2.86 15.94 14.22
CA ALA A 367 -3.44 16.85 13.22
C ALA A 367 -2.81 18.25 13.30
N GLU A 368 -2.60 18.78 14.52
CA GLU A 368 -1.88 20.03 14.76
C GLU A 368 -0.43 20.04 14.24
N ALA A 369 0.28 18.94 14.44
CA ALA A 369 1.68 18.80 14.04
C ALA A 369 1.84 18.62 12.53
N GLY A 370 0.85 18.01 11.87
CA GLY A 370 0.82 17.69 10.44
C GLY A 370 0.24 18.79 9.54
N THR A 371 -0.68 19.61 10.04
CA THR A 371 -1.31 20.68 9.24
C THR A 371 -0.26 21.69 8.74
N VAL A 372 -0.25 21.95 7.44
CA VAL A 372 0.73 22.79 6.76
C VAL A 372 0.12 24.15 6.42
N LEU A 373 0.73 25.24 6.89
CA LEU A 373 0.36 26.59 6.45
C LEU A 373 1.02 26.88 5.10
N LEU A 374 0.24 26.85 4.02
CA LEU A 374 0.75 27.04 2.66
C LEU A 374 0.84 28.52 2.28
N LYS A 375 -0.16 29.32 2.67
CA LYS A 375 -0.22 30.77 2.40
C LYS A 375 -0.68 31.53 3.65
N ASN A 376 -0.05 32.68 3.92
CA ASN A 376 -0.52 33.65 4.91
C ASN A 376 -0.14 35.09 4.50
N ALA A 377 -0.89 35.64 3.55
CA ALA A 377 -0.74 37.02 3.10
C ALA A 377 -1.32 38.00 4.12
N GLN A 378 -0.69 39.19 4.23
CA GLN A 378 -1.11 40.30 5.10
C GLN A 378 -1.29 39.97 6.59
N LYS A 379 -0.84 38.79 7.04
CA LYS A 379 -1.07 38.26 8.41
C LYS A 379 -2.57 38.14 8.73
N VAL A 380 -3.34 37.59 7.80
CA VAL A 380 -4.74 37.19 8.04
C VAL A 380 -4.82 36.15 9.16
N LEU A 381 -3.82 35.24 9.23
CA LEU A 381 -3.64 34.30 10.33
C LEU A 381 -2.45 34.69 11.22
N PRO A 382 -2.51 34.43 12.55
CA PRO A 382 -3.67 33.87 13.26
C PRO A 382 -4.82 34.86 13.44
N LEU A 383 -6.04 34.32 13.55
CA LEU A 383 -7.27 35.06 13.82
C LEU A 383 -7.18 35.75 15.18
N ASP A 384 -7.11 37.07 15.13
CA ASP A 384 -7.01 37.93 16.30
C ASP A 384 -8.40 38.39 16.73
N THR A 385 -8.96 37.78 17.77
CA THR A 385 -10.28 38.12 18.33
C THR A 385 -10.33 39.52 18.96
N GLY A 386 -9.21 40.23 19.06
CA GLY A 386 -9.19 41.68 19.31
C GLY A 386 -9.76 42.47 18.13
N ARG A 387 -9.51 42.01 16.89
CA ARG A 387 -9.90 42.66 15.63
C ARG A 387 -11.08 41.98 14.94
N VAL A 388 -11.07 40.65 14.84
CA VAL A 388 -12.11 39.83 14.20
C VAL A 388 -13.25 39.62 15.18
N LYS A 389 -14.47 40.05 14.80
CA LYS A 389 -15.71 39.96 15.59
C LYS A 389 -16.79 39.11 14.93
N SER A 390 -16.62 38.78 13.66
CA SER A 390 -17.53 37.94 12.89
C SER A 390 -16.75 37.03 11.93
N ILE A 391 -17.08 35.74 11.94
CA ILE A 391 -16.43 34.68 11.16
C ILE A 391 -17.51 33.92 10.39
N ALA A 392 -17.42 33.94 9.07
CA ALA A 392 -18.16 33.03 8.20
C ALA A 392 -17.38 31.73 8.07
N VAL A 393 -17.97 30.61 8.51
CA VAL A 393 -17.46 29.26 8.22
C VAL A 393 -18.29 28.74 7.04
N ILE A 394 -17.62 28.40 5.94
CA ILE A 394 -18.26 28.11 4.66
C ILE A 394 -17.76 26.78 4.12
N GLY A 395 -18.62 26.03 3.43
CA GLY A 395 -18.28 24.78 2.77
C GLY A 395 -18.85 23.58 3.49
N ASP A 396 -19.40 22.64 2.72
CA ASP A 396 -20.02 21.40 3.17
C ASP A 396 -19.14 20.63 4.17
N GLY A 397 -17.84 20.57 3.84
CA GLY A 397 -16.77 20.00 4.66
C GLY A 397 -16.50 20.64 6.02
N ALA A 398 -17.14 21.76 6.35
CA ALA A 398 -17.09 22.35 7.69
C ALA A 398 -18.24 21.90 8.62
N GLY A 399 -19.26 21.26 8.04
CA GLY A 399 -20.47 20.76 8.69
C GLY A 399 -20.40 19.28 9.07
N THR A 400 -21.54 18.59 9.03
CA THR A 400 -21.68 17.15 9.33
C THR A 400 -20.86 16.27 8.38
N ASP A 401 -20.71 16.71 7.12
CA ASP A 401 -19.89 16.09 6.06
C ASP A 401 -18.40 16.48 6.11
N THR A 402 -17.86 16.69 7.33
CA THR A 402 -16.41 16.88 7.53
C THR A 402 -15.64 15.64 7.06
N MET A 403 -14.76 15.81 6.08
CA MET A 403 -13.83 14.75 5.66
C MET A 403 -12.73 14.58 6.71
N THR A 404 -12.72 13.44 7.42
CA THR A 404 -11.75 13.16 8.49
C THR A 404 -10.90 11.92 8.27
N ALA A 405 -11.24 11.07 7.29
CA ALA A 405 -10.49 9.88 6.88
C ALA A 405 -10.76 9.56 5.39
N GLY A 406 -9.85 8.82 4.75
CA GLY A 406 -10.08 8.21 3.44
C GLY A 406 -10.84 6.87 3.55
N GLY A 407 -11.16 6.28 2.40
CA GLY A 407 -11.89 5.00 2.31
C GLY A 407 -11.02 3.75 2.49
N GLY A 408 -11.60 2.58 2.18
CA GLY A 408 -10.87 1.30 2.13
C GLY A 408 -10.62 0.60 3.48
N SER A 409 -9.61 -0.27 3.49
CA SER A 409 -9.09 -0.97 4.69
C SER A 409 -8.60 -0.01 5.78
N ALA A 410 -8.18 1.20 5.42
CA ALA A 410 -7.76 2.23 6.37
C ALA A 410 -8.91 2.82 7.21
N ALA A 411 -10.16 2.73 6.74
CA ALA A 411 -11.28 3.49 7.31
C ALA A 411 -11.62 3.07 8.75
N VAL A 412 -11.54 4.02 9.69
CA VAL A 412 -11.92 3.87 11.10
C VAL A 412 -13.08 4.81 11.41
N ALA A 413 -14.14 4.33 12.06
CA ALA A 413 -15.32 5.14 12.39
C ALA A 413 -15.05 6.20 13.47
N GLY A 414 -14.14 5.91 14.40
CA GLY A 414 -13.79 6.75 15.54
C GLY A 414 -14.82 6.72 16.68
N THR A 415 -14.61 7.52 17.71
CA THR A 415 -15.56 7.67 18.83
C THR A 415 -16.47 8.91 18.71
N GLY A 416 -16.46 9.57 17.55
CA GLY A 416 -17.23 10.79 17.26
C GLY A 416 -16.34 11.95 16.80
N THR A 417 -16.77 12.68 15.77
CA THR A 417 -16.00 13.79 15.17
C THR A 417 -16.46 15.15 15.70
N VAL A 418 -15.50 16.03 15.98
CA VAL A 418 -15.75 17.47 16.18
C VAL A 418 -15.60 18.19 14.85
N THR A 419 -16.68 18.76 14.34
CA THR A 419 -16.67 19.44 13.02
C THR A 419 -15.91 20.78 13.09
N PRO A 420 -15.36 21.29 11.98
CA PRO A 420 -14.70 22.58 11.94
C PRO A 420 -15.56 23.74 12.44
N TYR A 421 -16.84 23.79 12.06
CA TYR A 421 -17.76 24.81 12.58
C TYR A 421 -17.91 24.70 14.11
N GLN A 422 -18.04 23.50 14.67
CA GLN A 422 -18.12 23.29 16.11
C GLN A 422 -16.83 23.75 16.82
N GLY A 423 -15.65 23.34 16.31
CA GLY A 423 -14.37 23.70 16.89
C GLY A 423 -14.07 25.21 16.85
N ILE A 424 -14.28 25.85 15.70
CA ILE A 424 -14.10 27.31 15.54
C ILE A 424 -15.06 28.07 16.46
N LYS A 425 -16.33 27.66 16.53
CA LYS A 425 -17.34 28.26 17.40
C LYS A 425 -17.02 28.09 18.89
N ALA A 426 -16.60 26.90 19.30
CA ALA A 426 -16.18 26.62 20.67
C ALA A 426 -14.96 27.47 21.07
N ARG A 427 -13.97 27.61 20.19
CA ARG A 427 -12.76 28.39 20.44
C ARG A 427 -12.99 29.91 20.40
N ALA A 428 -13.86 30.40 19.52
CA ALA A 428 -14.23 31.82 19.48
C ALA A 428 -15.03 32.27 20.71
N GLY A 429 -15.88 31.38 21.24
CA GLY A 429 -16.72 31.65 22.41
C GLY A 429 -17.57 32.92 22.23
N SER A 430 -17.54 33.82 23.22
CA SER A 430 -18.22 35.12 23.15
C SER A 430 -17.38 36.23 22.51
N GLN A 431 -16.18 35.95 22.00
CA GLN A 431 -15.27 36.98 21.47
C GLN A 431 -15.58 37.38 20.02
N ALA A 432 -16.17 36.47 19.24
CA ALA A 432 -16.61 36.67 17.88
C ALA A 432 -17.85 35.82 17.56
N THR A 433 -18.75 36.33 16.72
CA THR A 433 -19.89 35.59 16.18
C THR A 433 -19.41 34.63 15.10
N VAL A 434 -19.71 33.33 15.25
CA VAL A 434 -19.38 32.30 14.25
C VAL A 434 -20.67 31.77 13.63
N THR A 435 -20.76 31.83 12.31
CA THR A 435 -21.94 31.48 11.52
C THR A 435 -21.56 30.58 10.35
N TYR A 436 -22.42 29.64 9.99
CA TYR A 436 -22.16 28.60 8.99
C TYR A 436 -23.00 28.80 7.72
N ALA A 437 -22.44 28.44 6.56
CA ALA A 437 -23.18 28.22 5.31
C ALA A 437 -22.55 27.07 4.49
N GLN A 438 -23.37 26.12 4.02
CA GLN A 438 -22.90 24.93 3.30
C GLN A 438 -22.19 25.28 1.98
N GLY A 439 -22.66 26.30 1.25
CA GLY A 439 -22.00 26.83 0.05
C GLY A 439 -22.08 25.98 -1.22
N GLY A 440 -22.16 24.65 -1.09
CA GLY A 440 -22.41 23.67 -2.15
C GLY A 440 -23.11 22.44 -1.59
N LEU A 441 -23.46 21.47 -2.45
CA LEU A 441 -24.25 20.28 -2.08
C LEU A 441 -23.42 19.07 -1.62
N GLY A 442 -22.09 19.18 -1.61
CA GLY A 442 -21.20 18.05 -1.33
C GLY A 442 -21.32 16.89 -2.34
N PRO A 443 -20.67 15.74 -2.05
CA PRO A 443 -20.81 14.51 -2.84
C PRO A 443 -22.17 13.81 -2.65
N SER A 444 -22.79 13.97 -1.48
CA SER A 444 -24.09 13.37 -1.10
C SER A 444 -25.29 13.98 -1.84
N GLY A 445 -25.14 15.23 -2.32
CA GLY A 445 -26.24 16.03 -2.82
C GLY A 445 -27.13 16.63 -1.72
N ALA A 446 -26.73 16.51 -0.44
CA ALA A 446 -27.58 16.79 0.71
C ALA A 446 -28.00 18.27 0.74
N LEU A 447 -29.33 18.50 0.83
CA LEU A 447 -29.87 19.85 1.00
C LEU A 447 -29.69 20.32 2.45
N PRO A 448 -29.60 21.64 2.71
CA PRO A 448 -29.49 22.17 4.07
C PRO A 448 -30.58 21.63 5.02
N PRO A 449 -30.22 21.12 6.22
CA PRO A 449 -31.19 20.64 7.21
C PRO A 449 -32.25 21.69 7.54
N ILE A 450 -33.51 21.25 7.65
CA ILE A 450 -34.63 22.16 7.95
C ILE A 450 -34.48 22.74 9.36
N ASP A 451 -34.34 24.07 9.48
CA ASP A 451 -34.15 24.75 10.77
C ASP A 451 -35.26 24.36 11.76
N THR A 452 -34.84 23.95 12.97
CA THR A 452 -35.72 23.44 14.03
C THR A 452 -36.86 24.40 14.40
N SER A 453 -36.68 25.71 14.20
CA SER A 453 -37.73 26.71 14.44
C SER A 453 -38.96 26.56 13.54
N PHE A 454 -38.83 25.90 12.38
CA PHE A 454 -39.94 25.56 11.49
C PHE A 454 -40.60 24.21 11.82
N LEU A 455 -39.98 23.39 12.68
CA LEU A 455 -40.43 22.05 13.04
C LEU A 455 -41.17 22.08 14.38
N THR A 456 -42.36 21.48 14.45
CA THR A 456 -43.15 21.37 15.68
C THR A 456 -43.60 19.92 15.90
N PRO A 457 -43.30 19.30 17.07
CA PRO A 457 -43.65 17.90 17.33
C PRO A 457 -45.16 17.71 17.55
N PRO A 458 -45.69 16.48 17.50
CA PRO A 458 -47.12 16.19 17.68
C PRO A 458 -47.69 16.63 19.04
N SER A 459 -46.83 16.83 20.05
CA SER A 459 -47.20 17.42 21.35
C SER A 459 -47.61 18.90 21.29
N GLY A 460 -47.34 19.58 20.17
CA GLY A 460 -47.58 21.02 19.99
C GLY A 460 -46.72 21.93 20.86
N THR A 461 -45.67 21.41 21.51
CA THR A 461 -44.81 22.15 22.44
C THR A 461 -43.33 21.85 22.22
N GLY A 462 -42.51 22.89 22.11
CA GLY A 462 -41.09 22.79 21.74
C GLY A 462 -40.86 22.88 20.23
N HIS A 463 -39.65 22.53 19.80
CA HIS A 463 -39.18 22.54 18.42
C HIS A 463 -38.64 21.16 18.04
N GLY A 464 -38.76 20.78 16.76
CA GLY A 464 -38.33 19.48 16.23
C GLY A 464 -39.48 18.54 15.86
N LEU A 465 -39.16 17.25 15.67
CA LEU A 465 -40.11 16.17 15.35
C LEU A 465 -40.04 15.08 16.42
N GLN A 466 -41.13 14.32 16.61
CA GLN A 466 -41.10 13.14 17.50
C GLN A 466 -40.51 11.95 16.74
N GLY A 467 -39.32 11.52 17.14
CA GLY A 467 -38.68 10.29 16.68
C GLY A 467 -39.05 9.10 17.56
N ASP A 468 -39.69 8.10 16.95
CA ASP A 468 -40.00 6.80 17.53
C ASP A 468 -39.04 5.75 16.95
N TYR A 469 -38.26 5.07 17.81
CA TYR A 469 -37.16 4.19 17.42
C TYR A 469 -37.44 2.73 17.78
N TYR A 470 -37.20 1.80 16.85
CA TYR A 470 -37.62 0.41 16.91
C TYR A 470 -36.42 -0.55 16.80
N PRO A 471 -36.35 -1.63 17.61
CA PRO A 471 -35.27 -2.62 17.57
C PRO A 471 -35.48 -3.68 16.48
N ASN A 472 -35.97 -3.26 15.31
CA ASN A 472 -36.20 -4.06 14.12
C ASN A 472 -36.24 -3.14 12.89
N THR A 473 -36.13 -3.66 11.67
CA THR A 473 -36.10 -2.88 10.42
C THR A 473 -37.47 -2.66 9.77
N THR A 474 -38.57 -2.78 10.53
CA THR A 474 -39.93 -2.86 9.96
C THR A 474 -40.93 -1.85 10.53
N LEU A 475 -40.50 -0.98 11.44
CA LEU A 475 -41.37 -0.03 12.17
C LEU A 475 -42.54 -0.73 12.90
N THR A 476 -42.36 -1.98 13.34
CA THR A 476 -43.41 -2.76 14.02
C THR A 476 -43.17 -2.90 15.52
N GLY A 477 -44.29 -3.06 16.27
CA GLY A 477 -44.29 -3.18 17.72
C GLY A 477 -44.29 -1.83 18.44
N PRO A 478 -44.13 -1.81 19.78
CA PRO A 478 -43.87 -0.58 20.51
C PRO A 478 -42.44 -0.10 20.25
N PRO A 479 -42.19 1.22 20.15
CA PRO A 479 -40.83 1.76 20.06
C PRO A 479 -40.05 1.46 21.35
N ALA A 480 -38.75 1.18 21.22
CA ALA A 480 -37.84 1.01 22.35
C ALA A 480 -37.41 2.36 22.96
N ALA A 481 -37.47 3.44 22.17
CA ALA A 481 -37.27 4.81 22.63
C ALA A 481 -38.11 5.79 21.81
N THR A 482 -38.63 6.82 22.48
CA THR A 482 -39.36 7.95 21.88
C THR A 482 -38.74 9.25 22.40
N ARG A 483 -38.44 10.20 21.52
CA ARG A 483 -37.94 11.54 21.91
C ARG A 483 -38.32 12.61 20.90
N THR A 484 -38.16 13.89 21.26
CA THR A 484 -38.19 14.99 20.30
C THR A 484 -36.79 15.25 19.79
N ASP A 485 -36.58 15.05 18.50
CA ASP A 485 -35.33 15.33 17.80
C ASP A 485 -35.43 16.71 17.14
N PRO A 486 -34.47 17.64 17.37
CA PRO A 486 -34.55 19.00 16.84
C PRO A 486 -34.66 19.08 15.32
N GLN A 487 -34.01 18.14 14.62
CA GLN A 487 -33.97 17.97 13.17
C GLN A 487 -33.83 16.47 12.87
N VAL A 488 -34.08 16.05 11.63
CA VAL A 488 -33.61 14.75 11.11
C VAL A 488 -32.33 15.06 10.32
N ASP A 489 -31.19 14.91 10.99
CA ASP A 489 -29.84 15.20 10.49
C ASP A 489 -28.92 14.27 11.28
N PHE A 490 -28.93 12.99 10.89
CA PHE A 490 -28.38 11.90 11.68
C PHE A 490 -27.36 11.10 10.88
N ASN A 491 -26.18 10.96 11.47
CA ASN A 491 -25.15 10.02 11.06
C ASN A 491 -24.62 9.39 12.35
N TRP A 492 -25.08 8.19 12.68
CA TRP A 492 -24.78 7.56 13.98
C TRP A 492 -23.39 6.91 14.03
N ARG A 493 -22.72 6.71 12.88
CA ARG A 493 -21.34 6.24 12.72
C ARG A 493 -21.07 4.89 13.40
N GLY A 494 -22.05 3.98 13.34
CA GLY A 494 -22.04 2.67 13.98
C GLY A 494 -22.48 2.68 15.45
N ALA A 495 -22.99 3.79 15.98
CA ALA A 495 -23.52 3.87 17.34
C ALA A 495 -25.01 3.54 17.42
N ALA A 496 -25.47 3.01 18.56
CA ALA A 496 -26.89 2.82 18.81
C ALA A 496 -27.63 4.18 18.88
N PRO A 497 -28.72 4.41 18.13
CA PRO A 497 -29.37 5.72 18.04
C PRO A 497 -30.09 6.10 19.34
N ALA A 498 -30.47 5.12 20.16
CA ALA A 498 -31.02 5.29 21.50
C ALA A 498 -30.79 4.03 22.35
N LYS A 499 -30.86 4.17 23.68
CA LYS A 499 -30.79 3.03 24.61
C LYS A 499 -31.94 2.05 24.34
N GLY A 500 -31.60 0.78 24.11
CA GLY A 500 -32.57 -0.29 23.81
C GLY A 500 -32.81 -0.51 22.31
N VAL A 501 -32.17 0.29 21.45
CA VAL A 501 -32.11 0.11 20.00
C VAL A 501 -30.72 -0.47 19.66
N PRO A 502 -30.59 -1.47 18.77
CA PRO A 502 -29.29 -1.96 18.33
C PRO A 502 -28.59 -0.94 17.41
N ALA A 503 -27.26 -1.05 17.28
CA ALA A 503 -26.46 -0.20 16.38
C ALA A 503 -26.71 -0.48 14.89
N THR A 504 -27.19 -1.69 14.56
CA THR A 504 -27.65 -2.04 13.21
C THR A 504 -28.95 -2.81 13.29
N ASN A 505 -29.68 -2.98 12.18
CA ASN A 505 -30.96 -3.69 12.14
C ASN A 505 -32.08 -3.01 12.95
N PHE A 506 -32.11 -1.67 12.92
CA PHE A 506 -33.15 -0.85 13.55
C PHE A 506 -34.00 -0.10 12.53
N SER A 507 -35.03 0.60 13.01
CA SER A 507 -35.79 1.58 12.21
C SER A 507 -36.27 2.72 13.10
N ALA A 508 -36.60 3.85 12.47
CA ALA A 508 -37.09 5.03 13.14
C ALA A 508 -38.13 5.75 12.27
N SER A 509 -39.12 6.37 12.90
CA SER A 509 -40.10 7.24 12.24
C SER A 509 -40.16 8.58 12.96
N TRP A 510 -40.04 9.68 12.23
CA TRP A 510 -40.15 11.05 12.74
C TRP A 510 -41.43 11.72 12.27
N THR A 511 -42.30 12.07 13.20
CA THR A 511 -43.59 12.70 12.90
C THR A 511 -43.69 14.10 13.50
N GLY A 512 -44.47 14.98 12.86
CA GLY A 512 -44.76 16.32 13.35
C GLY A 512 -45.27 17.24 12.24
N THR A 513 -45.02 18.53 12.39
CA THR A 513 -45.42 19.53 11.39
C THR A 513 -44.29 20.47 11.01
N ILE A 514 -44.32 20.93 9.75
CA ILE A 514 -43.46 22.00 9.24
C ILE A 514 -44.30 23.25 9.01
N THR A 515 -43.88 24.39 9.55
CA THR A 515 -44.47 25.70 9.28
C THR A 515 -43.58 26.49 8.31
N PRO A 516 -43.93 26.57 7.01
CA PRO A 516 -43.11 27.24 6.01
C PRO A 516 -43.07 28.77 6.24
N PRO A 517 -41.90 29.44 6.18
CA PRO A 517 -41.81 30.88 6.36
C PRO A 517 -42.31 31.71 5.17
N VAL A 518 -42.32 31.16 3.95
CA VAL A 518 -42.71 31.85 2.71
C VAL A 518 -43.66 30.97 1.87
N THR A 519 -44.30 31.57 0.87
CA THR A 519 -45.18 30.85 -0.07
C THR A 519 -44.41 30.57 -1.36
N GLY A 520 -44.48 29.32 -1.85
CA GLY A 520 -43.91 28.91 -3.13
C GLY A 520 -43.50 27.43 -3.16
N THR A 521 -42.78 27.04 -4.20
CA THR A 521 -42.29 25.66 -4.39
C THR A 521 -41.01 25.41 -3.58
N TYR A 522 -41.10 24.55 -2.58
CA TYR A 522 -39.96 24.02 -1.83
C TYR A 522 -39.43 22.77 -2.51
N THR A 523 -38.12 22.54 -2.47
CA THR A 523 -37.51 21.24 -2.80
C THR A 523 -37.06 20.60 -1.50
N PHE A 524 -37.63 19.46 -1.14
CA PHE A 524 -37.18 18.60 -0.05
C PHE A 524 -36.10 17.65 -0.56
N GLY A 525 -35.14 17.32 0.29
CA GLY A 525 -34.14 16.28 0.06
C GLY A 525 -34.18 15.28 1.20
N LEU A 526 -34.12 13.99 0.88
CA LEU A 526 -33.98 12.92 1.85
C LEU A 526 -32.73 12.10 1.49
N THR A 527 -31.70 12.26 2.31
CA THR A 527 -30.41 11.57 2.17
C THR A 527 -30.45 10.32 3.05
N SER A 528 -30.11 9.14 2.54
CA SER A 528 -29.98 7.95 3.41
C SER A 528 -29.05 6.87 2.88
N ASP A 529 -28.38 6.16 3.81
CA ASP A 529 -27.55 4.98 3.47
C ASP A 529 -28.41 3.75 3.13
N ASP A 530 -29.52 3.58 3.84
CA ASP A 530 -30.47 2.49 3.71
C ASP A 530 -31.89 3.02 3.39
N GLY A 531 -32.91 2.19 3.58
CA GLY A 531 -34.28 2.50 3.19
C GLY A 531 -34.89 3.69 3.92
N SER A 532 -35.40 4.66 3.16
CA SER A 532 -36.06 5.87 3.71
C SER A 532 -37.27 6.33 2.90
N ARG A 533 -38.19 7.07 3.52
CA ARG A 533 -39.36 7.68 2.86
C ARG A 533 -39.71 9.03 3.47
N LEU A 534 -40.25 9.93 2.67
CA LEU A 534 -40.83 11.20 3.11
C LEU A 534 -42.31 11.27 2.73
N PHE A 535 -43.15 11.63 3.68
CA PHE A 535 -44.57 11.94 3.46
C PHE A 535 -44.87 13.39 3.83
N ILE A 536 -45.68 14.06 3.01
CA ILE A 536 -46.20 15.41 3.25
C ILE A 536 -47.73 15.36 3.20
N ASP A 537 -48.40 15.82 4.26
CA ASP A 537 -49.86 15.72 4.42
C ASP A 537 -50.40 14.29 4.15
N GLY A 538 -49.65 13.27 4.58
CA GLY A 538 -49.98 11.85 4.41
C GLY A 538 -49.74 11.28 2.99
N LYS A 539 -49.26 12.10 2.04
CA LYS A 539 -48.86 11.64 0.71
C LYS A 539 -47.35 11.37 0.68
N GLN A 540 -46.97 10.15 0.29
CA GLN A 540 -45.58 9.81 0.03
C GLN A 540 -45.04 10.64 -1.16
N VAL A 541 -43.95 11.36 -0.94
CA VAL A 541 -43.30 12.23 -1.95
C VAL A 541 -41.89 11.78 -2.31
N ILE A 542 -41.20 11.04 -1.43
CA ILE A 542 -39.93 10.34 -1.72
C ILE A 542 -40.09 8.87 -1.35
N ASP A 543 -39.64 7.97 -2.22
CA ASP A 543 -39.60 6.53 -1.97
C ASP A 543 -38.20 5.95 -2.22
N ASN A 544 -37.44 5.80 -1.14
CA ASN A 544 -36.18 5.08 -1.09
C ASN A 544 -36.33 3.81 -0.26
N TRP A 545 -37.49 3.14 -0.21
CA TRP A 545 -37.71 2.01 0.70
C TRP A 545 -37.07 0.69 0.21
N ARG A 546 -35.74 0.69 0.10
CA ARG A 546 -34.88 -0.39 -0.37
C ARG A 546 -33.52 -0.30 0.34
N ASP A 547 -32.83 -1.43 0.43
CA ASP A 547 -31.42 -1.45 0.84
C ASP A 547 -30.62 -0.72 -0.25
N GLN A 548 -29.74 0.19 0.14
CA GLN A 548 -28.83 0.90 -0.77
C GLN A 548 -27.48 1.11 -0.06
N GLY A 549 -26.66 2.05 -0.53
CA GLY A 549 -25.44 2.43 0.17
C GLY A 549 -24.94 3.78 -0.31
N GLY A 550 -24.29 4.51 0.58
CA GLY A 550 -23.60 5.76 0.28
C GLY A 550 -24.52 6.95 0.07
N GLY A 551 -25.28 7.34 1.11
CA GLY A 551 -25.70 8.74 1.34
C GLY A 551 -26.25 9.54 0.13
N ALA A 552 -27.00 8.91 -0.77
CA ALA A 552 -27.57 9.57 -1.93
C ALA A 552 -28.83 10.36 -1.56
N THR A 553 -28.94 11.59 -2.06
CA THR A 553 -30.10 12.46 -1.83
C THR A 553 -31.14 12.28 -2.92
N GLU A 554 -32.31 11.73 -2.60
CA GLU A 554 -33.49 11.89 -3.45
C GLU A 554 -34.21 13.20 -3.13
N THR A 555 -34.85 13.80 -4.15
CA THR A 555 -35.53 15.09 -3.98
C THR A 555 -36.97 15.08 -4.46
N ALA A 556 -37.82 15.84 -3.77
CA ALA A 556 -39.21 16.03 -4.14
C ALA A 556 -39.63 17.50 -3.98
N LYS A 557 -40.57 17.96 -4.82
CA LYS A 557 -41.07 19.33 -4.78
C LYS A 557 -42.48 19.40 -4.22
N ALA A 558 -42.75 20.41 -3.39
CA ALA A 558 -44.07 20.69 -2.85
C ALA A 558 -44.33 22.21 -2.79
N ASP A 559 -45.52 22.62 -3.21
CA ASP A 559 -45.97 24.01 -3.10
C ASP A 559 -46.57 24.26 -1.73
N LEU A 560 -45.94 25.13 -0.94
CA LEU A 560 -46.33 25.44 0.44
C LEU A 560 -46.81 26.89 0.58
N THR A 561 -47.65 27.14 1.57
CA THR A 561 -48.20 28.48 1.90
C THR A 561 -47.64 28.98 3.22
N ALA A 562 -47.04 30.17 3.23
CA ALA A 562 -46.45 30.78 4.42
C ALA A 562 -47.38 30.70 5.65
N GLY A 563 -46.83 30.24 6.79
CA GLY A 563 -47.55 30.14 8.07
C GLY A 563 -48.61 29.02 8.15
N LYS A 564 -48.86 28.27 7.07
CA LYS A 564 -49.76 27.10 7.10
C LYS A 564 -48.95 25.85 7.44
N ALA A 565 -49.09 25.35 8.66
CA ALA A 565 -48.50 24.07 9.06
C ALA A 565 -48.96 22.92 8.16
N ILE A 566 -48.01 22.09 7.72
CA ILE A 566 -48.21 20.82 6.98
C ILE A 566 -47.73 19.66 7.86
N GLN A 567 -48.34 18.48 7.73
CA GLN A 567 -47.84 17.27 8.39
C GLN A 567 -46.60 16.75 7.65
N VAL A 568 -45.61 16.30 8.41
CA VAL A 568 -44.42 15.59 7.90
C VAL A 568 -44.24 14.28 8.64
N GLU A 569 -43.88 13.24 7.90
CA GLU A 569 -43.48 11.94 8.41
C GLU A 569 -42.25 11.49 7.59
N VAL A 570 -41.17 11.13 8.30
CA VAL A 570 -39.96 10.54 7.72
C VAL A 570 -39.78 9.16 8.30
N ASP A 571 -39.72 8.15 7.45
CA ASP A 571 -39.39 6.79 7.85
C ASP A 571 -37.96 6.44 7.46
N TYR A 572 -37.29 5.64 8.28
CA TYR A 572 -35.97 5.09 8.02
C TYR A 572 -35.83 3.66 8.57
N TYR A 573 -35.11 2.79 7.88
CA TYR A 573 -34.56 1.57 8.47
C TYR A 573 -33.07 1.44 8.15
N GLN A 574 -32.35 0.66 8.95
CA GLN A 574 -30.92 0.36 8.77
C GLN A 574 -30.70 -1.16 8.80
N ARG A 575 -29.95 -1.72 7.85
CA ARG A 575 -29.75 -3.18 7.65
C ARG A 575 -28.27 -3.57 7.59
N GLY A 576 -27.45 -2.93 8.42
CA GLY A 576 -25.98 -3.04 8.37
C GLY A 576 -25.38 -2.03 7.39
N GLY A 577 -24.05 -1.91 7.37
CA GLY A 577 -23.39 -0.82 6.63
C GLY A 577 -23.39 0.48 7.43
N GLY A 578 -23.58 1.61 6.75
CA GLY A 578 -23.67 2.93 7.36
C GLY A 578 -25.06 3.20 7.93
N ASP A 579 -25.19 4.36 8.56
CA ASP A 579 -26.35 4.70 9.40
C ASP A 579 -26.63 6.21 9.34
N ARG A 580 -26.89 6.68 8.12
CA ARG A 580 -27.20 8.08 7.81
C ARG A 580 -28.66 8.26 7.38
N VAL A 581 -29.33 9.29 7.93
CA VAL A 581 -30.59 9.85 7.41
C VAL A 581 -30.71 11.35 7.69
N ASP A 582 -30.89 12.15 6.63
CA ASP A 582 -31.05 13.61 6.73
C ASP A 582 -32.28 14.10 5.95
N LEU A 583 -33.08 14.98 6.56
CA LEU A 583 -34.16 15.73 5.92
C LEU A 583 -33.72 17.19 5.73
N GLY A 584 -33.43 17.55 4.48
CA GLY A 584 -33.09 18.90 4.07
C GLY A 584 -34.19 19.57 3.23
N TRP A 585 -34.08 20.87 3.05
CA TRP A 585 -34.86 21.60 2.04
C TRP A 585 -34.10 22.76 1.39
N THR A 586 -34.61 23.22 0.25
CA THR A 586 -34.35 24.56 -0.29
C THR A 586 -35.67 25.28 -0.47
N ARG A 587 -35.74 26.51 0.04
CA ARG A 587 -36.92 27.39 0.02
C ARG A 587 -36.97 28.21 -1.28
N PRO A 588 -38.15 28.74 -1.68
CA PRO A 588 -38.29 29.58 -2.87
C PRO A 588 -37.40 30.85 -2.87
N ASP A 589 -37.05 31.34 -1.67
CA ASP A 589 -36.32 32.59 -1.43
C ASP A 589 -34.82 32.39 -1.11
N ASP A 590 -34.35 31.13 -1.02
CA ASP A 590 -32.98 30.81 -0.57
C ASP A 590 -31.88 31.19 -1.58
N GLY A 591 -32.20 31.21 -2.87
CA GLY A 591 -31.21 31.33 -3.94
C GLY A 591 -30.18 30.18 -3.97
N PRO A 592 -29.19 30.24 -4.87
CA PRO A 592 -28.09 29.27 -4.92
C PRO A 592 -27.27 29.25 -3.62
N LEU A 593 -26.80 28.07 -3.20
CA LEU A 593 -25.98 27.92 -1.97
C LEU A 593 -24.71 28.78 -1.99
N ILE A 594 -24.09 28.95 -3.16
CA ILE A 594 -22.92 29.86 -3.33
C ILE A 594 -23.32 31.31 -3.02
N ASP A 595 -24.50 31.76 -3.43
CA ASP A 595 -24.96 33.14 -3.17
C ASP A 595 -25.24 33.36 -1.68
N GLN A 596 -25.71 32.33 -0.96
CA GLN A 596 -25.85 32.37 0.50
C GLN A 596 -24.49 32.48 1.19
N ALA A 597 -23.51 31.66 0.78
CA ALA A 597 -22.13 31.73 1.28
C ALA A 597 -21.48 33.09 1.00
N VAL A 598 -21.65 33.64 -0.21
CA VAL A 598 -21.23 34.99 -0.59
C VAL A 598 -21.91 36.07 0.26
N ALA A 599 -23.22 35.94 0.51
CA ALA A 599 -23.97 36.88 1.35
C ALA A 599 -23.54 36.83 2.83
N LEU A 600 -23.11 35.67 3.31
CA LEU A 600 -22.53 35.50 4.65
C LEU A 600 -21.11 36.08 4.74
N ALA A 601 -20.26 35.78 3.75
CA ALA A 601 -18.89 36.28 3.67
C ALA A 601 -18.84 37.82 3.67
N LYS A 602 -19.74 38.48 2.92
CA LYS A 602 -19.87 39.96 2.88
C LYS A 602 -20.21 40.61 4.21
N LYS A 603 -20.79 39.86 5.15
CA LYS A 603 -21.23 40.34 6.47
C LYS A 603 -20.26 40.00 7.60
N SER A 604 -19.20 39.24 7.31
CA SER A 604 -18.22 38.79 8.28
C SER A 604 -16.88 39.49 8.08
N ASP A 605 -16.09 39.66 9.14
CA ASP A 605 -14.74 40.24 9.05
C ASP A 605 -13.77 39.28 8.34
N VAL A 606 -13.99 37.98 8.49
CA VAL A 606 -13.18 36.89 7.89
C VAL A 606 -14.11 35.80 7.36
N ALA A 607 -13.74 35.19 6.24
CA ALA A 607 -14.34 33.95 5.75
C ALA A 607 -13.33 32.79 5.83
N VAL A 608 -13.73 31.67 6.42
CA VAL A 608 -12.98 30.42 6.46
C VAL A 608 -13.74 29.40 5.60
N VAL A 609 -13.22 29.11 4.41
CA VAL A 609 -13.82 28.19 3.44
C VAL A 609 -13.15 26.82 3.57
N TYR A 610 -13.93 25.77 3.79
CA TYR A 610 -13.47 24.40 3.74
C TYR A 610 -13.70 23.82 2.35
N ALA A 611 -12.71 23.09 1.84
CA ALA A 611 -12.84 22.29 0.65
C ALA A 611 -12.16 20.93 0.84
N ASN A 612 -12.80 19.89 0.34
CA ASN A 612 -12.42 18.50 0.58
C ASN A 612 -12.34 17.74 -0.74
N ASP A 613 -11.58 16.65 -0.75
CA ASP A 613 -11.64 15.62 -1.78
C ASP A 613 -11.63 14.23 -1.11
N PHE A 614 -12.19 13.21 -1.77
CA PHE A 614 -12.33 11.86 -1.22
C PHE A 614 -11.47 10.85 -1.99
N GLU A 615 -10.49 10.28 -1.29
CA GLU A 615 -9.63 9.20 -1.77
C GLU A 615 -10.01 7.88 -1.08
N SER A 616 -9.93 6.77 -1.83
CA SER A 616 -10.20 5.43 -1.32
C SER A 616 -9.35 4.39 -2.02
N GLU A 617 -8.98 3.37 -1.25
CA GLU A 617 -8.61 2.06 -1.79
C GLU A 617 -9.59 1.59 -2.87
N GLY A 618 -9.06 0.98 -3.93
CA GLY A 618 -9.84 0.39 -5.03
C GLY A 618 -10.18 1.36 -6.17
N SER A 619 -9.92 2.67 -6.03
CA SER A 619 -10.18 3.67 -7.07
C SER A 619 -9.19 4.82 -7.01
N ASP A 620 -8.51 5.11 -8.13
CA ASP A 620 -7.71 6.32 -8.26
C ASP A 620 -8.55 7.55 -8.63
N LEU A 621 -8.03 8.74 -8.33
CA LEU A 621 -8.63 10.01 -8.75
C LEU A 621 -8.50 10.21 -10.26
N ALA A 622 -9.57 10.73 -10.88
CA ALA A 622 -9.59 11.07 -12.30
C ALA A 622 -8.79 12.36 -12.61
N ASP A 623 -8.74 13.30 -11.66
CA ASP A 623 -8.01 14.56 -11.73
C ASP A 623 -7.52 14.97 -10.32
N ILE A 624 -6.87 16.11 -10.20
CA ILE A 624 -6.40 16.73 -8.94
C ILE A 624 -7.01 18.12 -8.72
N ASP A 625 -8.04 18.48 -9.49
CA ASP A 625 -8.87 19.66 -9.25
C ASP A 625 -9.91 19.34 -8.15
N LEU A 626 -10.12 20.26 -7.20
CA LEU A 626 -11.14 20.11 -6.16
C LEU A 626 -12.53 19.80 -6.76
N PRO A 627 -13.21 18.73 -6.31
CA PRO A 627 -14.40 18.22 -6.99
C PRO A 627 -15.62 19.14 -6.87
N GLY A 628 -16.51 19.05 -7.85
CA GLY A 628 -17.76 19.80 -7.91
C GLY A 628 -17.55 21.32 -8.05
N ASP A 629 -18.44 22.10 -7.45
CA ASP A 629 -18.44 23.57 -7.54
C ASP A 629 -17.46 24.23 -6.54
N GLN A 630 -16.58 23.48 -5.86
CA GLN A 630 -15.74 23.99 -4.76
C GLN A 630 -14.77 25.09 -5.19
N ASN A 631 -14.07 24.92 -6.33
CA ASN A 631 -13.19 25.95 -6.89
C ASN A 631 -13.96 27.27 -7.15
N LYS A 632 -15.19 27.18 -7.65
CA LYS A 632 -16.08 28.31 -7.94
C LYS A 632 -16.63 28.95 -6.66
N LEU A 633 -16.97 28.16 -5.64
CA LEU A 633 -17.35 28.64 -4.30
C LEU A 633 -16.23 29.47 -3.68
N ILE A 634 -14.99 28.98 -3.71
CA ILE A 634 -13.84 29.68 -3.14
C ILE A 634 -13.61 31.03 -3.85
N SER A 635 -13.57 31.06 -5.19
CA SER A 635 -13.44 32.32 -5.92
C SER A 635 -14.59 33.30 -5.66
N ALA A 636 -15.84 32.82 -5.62
CA ALA A 636 -16.99 33.66 -5.34
C ALA A 636 -16.92 34.27 -3.92
N VAL A 637 -16.51 33.49 -2.92
CA VAL A 637 -16.32 33.96 -1.54
C VAL A 637 -15.13 34.90 -1.41
N ALA A 638 -14.00 34.61 -2.06
CA ALA A 638 -12.81 35.47 -2.05
C ALA A 638 -13.06 36.85 -2.70
N ALA A 639 -13.81 36.88 -3.81
CA ALA A 639 -14.27 38.12 -4.44
C ALA A 639 -15.25 38.91 -3.55
N ALA A 640 -15.97 38.23 -2.66
CA ALA A 640 -16.96 38.80 -1.75
C ALA A 640 -16.37 39.27 -0.41
N ASN A 641 -15.33 38.60 0.08
CA ASN A 641 -14.56 38.94 1.27
C ASN A 641 -13.05 38.70 1.00
N PRO A 642 -12.23 39.75 0.88
CA PRO A 642 -10.82 39.62 0.57
C PRO A 642 -9.99 39.07 1.75
N ASP A 643 -10.55 38.94 2.95
CA ASP A 643 -9.98 38.26 4.12
C ASP A 643 -10.44 36.79 4.19
N THR A 644 -10.40 36.10 3.04
CA THR A 644 -10.68 34.66 2.94
C THR A 644 -9.44 33.82 3.30
N VAL A 645 -9.67 32.80 4.12
CA VAL A 645 -8.77 31.69 4.43
C VAL A 645 -9.41 30.41 3.91
N VAL A 646 -8.65 29.57 3.21
CA VAL A 646 -9.08 28.22 2.83
C VAL A 646 -8.45 27.19 3.76
N VAL A 647 -9.21 26.17 4.12
CA VAL A 647 -8.72 24.95 4.76
C VAL A 647 -9.05 23.79 3.83
N LEU A 648 -8.02 23.01 3.49
CA LEU A 648 -8.14 21.83 2.64
C LEU A 648 -8.14 20.59 3.53
N ASN A 649 -9.14 19.72 3.36
CA ASN A 649 -9.11 18.36 3.88
C ASN A 649 -9.01 17.37 2.71
N THR A 650 -7.80 17.16 2.21
CA THR A 650 -7.50 16.38 0.99
C THR A 650 -6.44 15.32 1.28
N GLY A 651 -6.56 14.12 0.73
CA GLY A 651 -5.63 13.03 1.03
C GLY A 651 -4.24 13.20 0.39
N SER A 652 -4.21 13.91 -0.73
CA SER A 652 -3.08 14.12 -1.62
C SER A 652 -3.00 15.59 -2.08
N ALA A 653 -2.19 15.86 -3.11
CA ALA A 653 -2.01 17.20 -3.65
C ALA A 653 -3.11 17.61 -4.63
N VAL A 654 -3.74 18.76 -4.38
CA VAL A 654 -4.75 19.39 -5.26
C VAL A 654 -4.26 20.68 -5.91
N THR A 655 -4.85 21.04 -7.06
CA THR A 655 -4.66 22.35 -7.69
C THR A 655 -5.37 23.46 -6.92
N MET A 656 -4.93 24.70 -7.10
CA MET A 656 -5.53 25.87 -6.45
C MET A 656 -5.61 27.06 -7.43
N PRO A 657 -6.50 27.03 -8.43
CA PRO A 657 -6.61 28.12 -9.43
C PRO A 657 -6.92 29.48 -8.78
N TRP A 658 -7.67 29.47 -7.67
CA TRP A 658 -8.02 30.62 -6.82
C TRP A 658 -6.92 31.06 -5.85
N LEU A 659 -5.73 30.42 -5.83
CA LEU A 659 -4.71 30.65 -4.80
C LEU A 659 -4.32 32.13 -4.65
N ASN A 660 -4.35 32.91 -5.72
CA ASN A 660 -4.00 34.34 -5.69
C ASN A 660 -5.11 35.24 -5.10
N GLU A 661 -6.34 34.75 -5.03
CA GLU A 661 -7.54 35.51 -4.60
C GLU A 661 -7.70 35.51 -3.06
N VAL A 662 -7.25 34.45 -2.39
CA VAL A 662 -7.37 34.26 -0.93
C VAL A 662 -6.14 34.77 -0.17
N ARG A 663 -6.27 35.07 1.13
CA ARG A 663 -5.13 35.46 1.99
C ARG A 663 -4.48 34.30 2.73
N GLY A 664 -5.25 33.31 3.17
CA GLY A 664 -4.74 32.15 3.91
C GLY A 664 -5.03 30.82 3.21
N VAL A 665 -4.13 29.85 3.34
CA VAL A 665 -4.37 28.45 2.97
C VAL A 665 -3.71 27.54 4.01
N LEU A 666 -4.49 26.64 4.60
CA LEU A 666 -4.03 25.52 5.44
C LEU A 666 -4.33 24.20 4.72
N GLU A 667 -3.35 23.31 4.64
CA GLU A 667 -3.51 21.91 4.26
C GLU A 667 -3.61 21.07 5.53
N ALA A 668 -4.79 20.52 5.82
CA ALA A 668 -5.09 19.77 7.04
C ALA A 668 -5.15 18.25 6.81
N TRP A 669 -5.01 17.78 5.57
CA TRP A 669 -5.08 16.39 5.16
C TRP A 669 -6.43 15.76 5.53
N TYR A 670 -6.46 14.47 5.89
CA TYR A 670 -7.56 13.93 6.69
C TYR A 670 -7.17 13.98 8.17
N PRO A 671 -7.69 14.95 8.97
CA PRO A 671 -7.19 15.24 10.32
C PRO A 671 -7.74 14.33 11.43
N GLY A 672 -8.43 13.24 11.11
CA GLY A 672 -9.04 12.34 12.09
C GLY A 672 -10.17 13.00 12.90
N GLN A 673 -10.61 12.33 13.98
CA GLN A 673 -11.83 12.72 14.68
C GLN A 673 -11.81 14.10 15.36
N GLU A 674 -10.62 14.61 15.70
CA GLU A 674 -10.42 15.90 16.40
C GLU A 674 -10.24 17.10 15.46
N ALA A 675 -10.58 16.93 14.16
CA ALA A 675 -10.49 17.91 13.09
C ALA A 675 -10.77 19.36 13.53
N GLY A 676 -11.97 19.61 14.06
CA GLY A 676 -12.40 20.96 14.42
C GLY A 676 -11.60 21.59 15.55
N HIS A 677 -11.18 20.81 16.55
CA HIS A 677 -10.38 21.33 17.66
C HIS A 677 -8.95 21.67 17.21
N ALA A 678 -8.29 20.75 16.50
CA ALA A 678 -6.94 20.96 15.97
C ALA A 678 -6.86 22.18 15.04
N ILE A 679 -7.78 22.27 14.06
CA ILE A 679 -7.76 23.36 13.08
C ILE A 679 -8.14 24.70 13.72
N ALA A 680 -9.06 24.73 14.70
CA ALA A 680 -9.38 25.96 15.42
C ALA A 680 -8.16 26.51 16.18
N GLU A 681 -7.42 25.67 16.92
CA GLU A 681 -6.23 26.11 17.66
C GLU A 681 -5.11 26.64 16.75
N LEU A 682 -5.00 26.10 15.52
CA LEU A 682 -4.12 26.63 14.48
C LEU A 682 -4.63 27.95 13.91
N LEU A 683 -5.93 28.07 13.59
CA LEU A 683 -6.52 29.30 13.06
C LEU A 683 -6.37 30.46 14.05
N PHE A 684 -6.64 30.26 15.34
CA PHE A 684 -6.50 31.28 16.38
C PHE A 684 -5.06 31.45 16.91
N GLY A 685 -4.14 30.56 16.52
CA GLY A 685 -2.72 30.66 16.86
C GLY A 685 -2.39 30.37 18.32
N ASP A 686 -3.20 29.52 18.96
CA ASP A 686 -2.86 28.84 20.21
C ASP A 686 -1.74 27.83 19.96
N VAL A 687 -1.87 27.10 18.84
CA VAL A 687 -0.81 26.31 18.21
C VAL A 687 -0.24 27.11 17.04
N ASN A 688 1.08 27.06 16.88
CA ASN A 688 1.77 27.67 15.74
C ASN A 688 2.01 26.59 14.67
N PRO A 689 1.50 26.75 13.43
CA PRO A 689 1.76 25.83 12.33
C PRO A 689 3.24 25.48 12.20
N SER A 690 3.49 24.18 12.02
CA SER A 690 4.84 23.60 11.93
C SER A 690 4.91 22.34 11.06
N GLY A 691 3.81 21.99 10.38
CA GLY A 691 3.82 20.97 9.34
C GLY A 691 4.59 21.45 8.10
N LYS A 692 5.10 20.50 7.33
CA LYS A 692 5.81 20.69 6.05
C LYS A 692 5.27 19.67 5.05
N LEU A 693 5.13 20.04 3.78
CA LEU A 693 4.60 19.13 2.76
C LEU A 693 5.48 17.87 2.60
N PRO A 694 4.92 16.65 2.72
CA PRO A 694 5.64 15.40 2.46
C PRO A 694 5.54 14.98 0.99
N VAL A 695 4.80 15.73 0.16
CA VAL A 695 4.62 15.53 -1.29
C VAL A 695 4.69 16.89 -2.01
N THR A 696 5.10 16.91 -3.27
CA THR A 696 5.17 18.14 -4.07
C THR A 696 3.82 18.41 -4.74
N PHE A 697 3.25 19.61 -4.53
CA PHE A 697 1.99 20.00 -5.14
C PHE A 697 2.22 20.53 -6.57
N PRO A 698 1.71 19.86 -7.62
CA PRO A 698 1.83 20.33 -9.01
C PRO A 698 0.97 21.58 -9.28
N THR A 699 1.22 22.28 -10.38
CA THR A 699 0.25 23.28 -10.90
C THR A 699 -0.83 22.65 -11.80
N SER A 700 -0.57 21.47 -12.36
CA SER A 700 -1.47 20.70 -13.24
C SER A 700 -0.91 19.27 -13.42
N LEU A 701 -1.74 18.34 -13.92
CA LEU A 701 -1.31 16.96 -14.21
C LEU A 701 -0.13 16.88 -15.21
N ASP A 702 0.01 17.84 -16.13
CA ASP A 702 1.16 17.86 -17.07
C ASP A 702 2.53 18.01 -16.36
N GLN A 703 2.56 18.40 -15.08
CA GLN A 703 3.79 18.51 -14.29
C GLN A 703 4.17 17.24 -13.52
N VAL A 704 3.27 16.26 -13.36
CA VAL A 704 3.54 15.05 -12.56
C VAL A 704 4.48 14.08 -13.31
N PRO A 705 5.24 13.22 -12.61
CA PRO A 705 6.13 12.26 -13.27
C PRO A 705 5.37 11.29 -14.19
N ALA A 706 4.17 10.84 -13.80
CA ALA A 706 3.34 9.91 -14.57
C ALA A 706 2.28 10.61 -15.45
N SER A 707 2.71 11.62 -16.20
CA SER A 707 1.85 12.50 -17.03
C SER A 707 1.42 11.90 -18.38
N THR A 708 1.90 10.71 -18.77
CA THR A 708 1.52 10.04 -20.02
C THR A 708 0.66 8.79 -19.79
N SER A 709 -0.19 8.43 -20.76
CA SER A 709 -1.05 7.24 -20.67
C SER A 709 -0.26 5.93 -20.45
N ALA A 710 0.95 5.84 -21.00
CA ALA A 710 1.85 4.71 -20.80
C ALA A 710 2.35 4.60 -19.34
N GLN A 711 2.42 5.72 -18.61
CA GLN A 711 2.83 5.78 -17.21
C GLN A 711 1.65 5.77 -16.23
N TRP A 712 0.45 6.16 -16.68
CA TRP A 712 -0.77 6.22 -15.86
C TRP A 712 -2.07 6.10 -16.69
N PRO A 713 -2.96 5.14 -16.43
CA PRO A 713 -2.80 3.94 -15.59
C PRO A 713 -2.05 2.81 -16.33
N GLY A 714 -1.46 3.09 -17.49
CA GLY A 714 -0.78 2.12 -18.36
C GLY A 714 -1.49 1.89 -19.69
N THR A 715 -0.79 1.24 -20.62
CA THR A 715 -1.32 0.87 -21.95
C THR A 715 -0.93 -0.55 -22.32
N GLY A 716 -1.86 -1.34 -22.86
CA GLY A 716 -1.59 -2.74 -23.24
C GLY A 716 -1.22 -3.62 -22.05
N GLY A 717 -1.84 -3.38 -20.88
CA GLY A 717 -1.57 -4.08 -19.63
C GLY A 717 -0.15 -3.86 -19.09
N LYS A 718 0.44 -2.69 -19.31
CA LYS A 718 1.77 -2.31 -18.81
C LYS A 718 1.79 -0.86 -18.34
N VAL A 719 2.33 -0.65 -17.13
CA VAL A 719 2.54 0.67 -16.53
C VAL A 719 4.03 1.00 -16.57
N GLN A 720 4.44 2.02 -17.31
CA GLN A 720 5.85 2.40 -17.43
C GLN A 720 6.25 3.28 -16.25
N TYR A 721 7.29 2.90 -15.50
CA TYR A 721 7.93 3.77 -14.50
C TYR A 721 9.17 4.44 -15.12
N SER A 722 8.97 5.06 -16.29
CA SER A 722 10.02 5.61 -17.16
C SER A 722 10.71 6.86 -16.62
N GLU A 723 10.17 7.47 -15.58
CA GLU A 723 10.81 8.52 -14.78
C GLU A 723 12.02 8.01 -13.96
N GLY A 724 12.10 6.70 -13.69
CA GLY A 724 13.19 6.11 -12.93
C GLY A 724 13.34 6.74 -11.54
N LEU A 725 14.55 7.23 -11.23
CA LEU A 725 14.86 7.88 -9.95
C LEU A 725 14.19 9.25 -9.76
N ASP A 726 13.69 9.87 -10.84
CA ASP A 726 13.11 11.21 -10.81
C ASP A 726 11.64 11.17 -10.34
N VAL A 727 11.41 10.72 -9.09
CA VAL A 727 10.09 10.70 -8.42
C VAL A 727 9.96 11.86 -7.42
N GLY A 728 8.77 12.45 -7.33
CA GLY A 728 8.49 13.61 -6.46
C GLY A 728 9.32 14.84 -6.84
N TYR A 729 9.80 15.61 -5.87
CA TYR A 729 10.64 16.81 -6.07
C TYR A 729 11.88 16.60 -6.96
N ARG A 730 12.35 15.36 -7.09
CA ARG A 730 13.44 14.95 -8.00
C ARG A 730 13.04 15.18 -9.47
N TRP A 731 11.81 14.81 -9.86
CA TRP A 731 11.22 15.15 -11.16
C TRP A 731 11.27 16.64 -11.44
N TYR A 732 10.79 17.45 -10.50
CA TYR A 732 10.72 18.90 -10.65
C TYR A 732 12.13 19.53 -10.77
N ASP A 733 13.13 18.96 -10.09
CA ASP A 733 14.53 19.38 -10.25
C ASP A 733 15.10 18.95 -11.63
N ALA A 734 14.86 17.72 -12.06
CA ALA A 734 15.33 17.19 -13.35
C ALA A 734 14.70 17.91 -14.56
N LYS A 735 13.38 18.16 -14.51
CA LYS A 735 12.61 18.87 -15.54
C LYS A 735 12.65 20.39 -15.39
N LYS A 736 13.20 20.92 -14.29
CA LYS A 736 13.25 22.36 -13.94
C LYS A 736 11.85 23.00 -13.86
N LEU A 737 10.88 22.24 -13.36
CA LEU A 737 9.51 22.69 -13.17
C LEU A 737 9.38 23.45 -11.84
N THR A 738 8.54 24.48 -11.84
CA THR A 738 8.14 25.18 -10.61
C THR A 738 6.81 24.58 -10.14
N PRO A 739 6.78 23.83 -9.03
CA PRO A 739 5.54 23.33 -8.44
C PRO A 739 4.72 24.48 -7.83
N LEU A 740 3.44 24.21 -7.56
CA LEU A 740 2.59 25.11 -6.79
C LEU A 740 3.13 25.30 -5.37
N PHE A 741 3.48 24.19 -4.71
CA PHE A 741 4.24 24.17 -3.46
C PHE A 741 5.24 23.00 -3.47
N PRO A 742 6.52 23.22 -3.12
CA PRO A 742 7.54 22.17 -3.21
C PRO A 742 7.58 21.27 -1.97
N PHE A 743 8.11 20.05 -2.12
CA PHE A 743 8.42 19.15 -1.01
C PHE A 743 9.16 19.85 0.14
N GLY A 744 8.76 19.53 1.36
CA GLY A 744 9.29 20.08 2.59
C GLY A 744 8.86 21.52 2.89
N TYR A 745 7.96 22.14 2.10
CA TYR A 745 7.51 23.51 2.34
C TYR A 745 6.43 23.62 3.41
N GLY A 746 6.47 24.71 4.21
CA GLY A 746 5.42 25.05 5.16
C GLY A 746 5.80 26.28 5.98
N LEU A 747 4.86 27.21 6.12
CA LEU A 747 5.01 28.48 6.83
C LEU A 747 4.73 28.34 8.34
N SER A 748 5.06 29.39 9.09
CA SER A 748 4.81 29.50 10.53
C SER A 748 4.38 30.93 10.89
N TYR A 749 3.74 31.13 12.05
CA TYR A 749 3.46 32.45 12.62
C TYR A 749 4.71 33.12 13.25
N THR A 750 5.87 32.49 13.16
CA THR A 750 7.18 33.08 13.44
C THR A 750 8.13 32.81 12.27
N SER A 751 9.28 33.47 12.25
CA SER A 751 10.29 33.32 11.19
C SER A 751 11.56 32.64 11.72
N PHE A 752 12.21 31.83 10.90
CA PHE A 752 13.45 31.14 11.27
C PHE A 752 14.63 31.56 10.38
N ARG A 753 15.84 31.34 10.88
CA ARG A 753 17.09 31.54 10.12
C ARG A 753 18.04 30.37 10.37
N TYR A 754 18.59 29.87 9.28
CA TYR A 754 19.60 28.84 9.24
C TYR A 754 20.99 29.48 9.10
N SER A 755 21.97 29.00 9.86
CA SER A 755 23.34 29.52 9.84
C SER A 755 24.37 28.46 10.28
N HIS A 756 25.65 28.69 9.99
CA HIS A 756 26.76 27.84 10.43
C HIS A 756 26.60 26.35 10.08
N LEU A 757 26.34 26.04 8.80
CA LEU A 757 26.51 24.68 8.32
C LEU A 757 28.01 24.32 8.43
N HIS A 758 28.29 23.21 9.11
CA HIS A 758 29.61 22.64 9.25
C HIS A 758 29.58 21.16 8.87
N VAL A 759 30.34 20.77 7.85
CA VAL A 759 30.40 19.38 7.35
C VAL A 759 31.78 18.76 7.57
N GLY A 760 31.78 17.50 8.04
CA GLY A 760 32.99 16.67 8.10
C GLY A 760 33.60 16.46 6.72
N GLN A 761 34.85 16.88 6.53
CA GLN A 761 35.47 17.09 5.21
C GLN A 761 35.71 15.83 4.36
N LYS A 762 35.65 14.63 4.97
CA LYS A 762 35.94 13.35 4.31
C LYS A 762 34.98 12.28 4.78
N LEU A 763 34.52 11.46 3.84
CA LEU A 763 33.83 10.19 4.11
C LEU A 763 34.73 9.06 3.62
N THR A 764 34.95 8.07 4.49
CA THR A 764 35.59 6.81 4.12
C THR A 764 34.53 5.75 3.92
N ASP A 765 34.88 4.72 3.15
CA ASP A 765 34.07 3.52 3.03
C ASP A 765 33.75 2.90 4.41
N GLY A 766 32.52 2.42 4.58
CA GLY A 766 31.96 1.97 5.87
C GLY A 766 31.92 3.03 6.99
N GLY A 767 32.29 4.28 6.72
CA GLY A 767 32.38 5.35 7.71
C GLY A 767 31.11 6.19 7.83
N THR A 768 31.16 7.16 8.76
CA THR A 768 30.15 8.22 8.91
C THR A 768 30.84 9.58 9.03
N LEU A 769 30.14 10.64 8.60
CA LEU A 769 30.50 12.03 8.88
C LEU A 769 29.38 12.73 9.63
N ARG A 770 29.70 13.84 10.30
CA ARG A 770 28.72 14.72 10.95
C ARG A 770 28.51 15.97 10.11
N ALA A 771 27.26 16.38 9.98
CA ALA A 771 26.87 17.71 9.52
C ALA A 771 26.09 18.40 10.64
N SER A 772 26.33 19.69 10.91
CA SER A 772 25.58 20.44 11.91
C SER A 772 25.20 21.83 11.42
N VAL A 773 24.03 22.33 11.82
CA VAL A 773 23.51 23.65 11.45
C VAL A 773 22.81 24.29 12.65
N ASP A 774 22.95 25.61 12.79
CA ASP A 774 22.26 26.42 13.79
C ASP A 774 20.93 26.93 13.23
N VAL A 775 19.82 26.54 13.87
CA VAL A 775 18.48 27.06 13.58
C VAL A 775 18.11 28.08 14.66
N THR A 776 17.71 29.28 14.23
CA THR A 776 17.31 30.38 15.13
C THR A 776 15.88 30.80 14.85
N ASN A 777 15.01 30.78 15.86
CA ASN A 777 13.73 31.48 15.80
C ASN A 777 14.00 32.99 15.89
N THR A 778 13.68 33.73 14.84
CA THR A 778 13.97 35.16 14.69
C THR A 778 12.77 36.05 14.99
N GLY A 779 11.54 35.52 14.92
CA GLY A 779 10.32 36.25 15.22
C GLY A 779 9.99 36.32 16.72
N SER A 780 8.80 36.84 17.02
CA SER A 780 8.35 37.14 18.39
C SER A 780 7.51 36.04 19.05
N ARG A 781 7.12 34.99 18.31
CA ARG A 781 6.31 33.87 18.82
C ARG A 781 7.19 32.63 19.02
N ARG A 782 6.81 31.75 19.95
CA ARG A 782 7.32 30.37 19.96
C ARG A 782 6.81 29.63 18.71
N GLY A 783 7.61 28.72 18.17
CA GLY A 783 7.21 27.86 17.06
C GLY A 783 8.24 26.76 16.84
N ALA A 784 7.90 25.80 16.01
CA ALA A 784 8.83 24.78 15.53
C ALA A 784 9.07 24.94 14.03
N ASP A 785 10.29 24.59 13.60
CA ASP A 785 10.64 24.45 12.19
C ASP A 785 11.35 23.12 11.98
N VAL A 786 11.55 22.71 10.73
CA VAL A 786 12.20 21.45 10.36
C VAL A 786 13.52 21.79 9.66
N ALA A 787 14.64 21.41 10.26
CA ALA A 787 15.91 21.48 9.57
C ALA A 787 16.03 20.28 8.63
N GLN A 788 16.07 20.53 7.32
CA GLN A 788 16.20 19.51 6.28
C GLN A 788 17.62 19.56 5.70
N LEU A 789 18.21 18.39 5.47
CA LEU A 789 19.55 18.22 4.92
C LEU A 789 19.49 17.36 3.65
N TYR A 790 19.91 17.97 2.54
CA TYR A 790 19.92 17.35 1.21
C TYR A 790 21.34 17.05 0.74
N LEU A 791 21.53 15.88 0.14
CA LEU A 791 22.76 15.43 -0.48
C LEU A 791 22.68 15.54 -2.00
N SER A 792 23.75 16.06 -2.61
CA SER A 792 24.02 15.96 -4.05
C SER A 792 25.29 15.13 -4.25
N ALA A 793 25.19 14.03 -4.99
CA ALA A 793 26.32 13.17 -5.32
C ALA A 793 27.07 13.65 -6.58
N PRO A 794 28.30 13.17 -6.83
CA PRO A 794 29.00 13.43 -8.09
C PRO A 794 28.19 12.93 -9.29
N SER A 795 28.12 13.71 -10.38
CA SER A 795 27.30 13.37 -11.57
C SER A 795 27.63 12.01 -12.21
N SER A 796 28.83 11.48 -11.99
CA SER A 796 29.25 10.14 -12.42
C SER A 796 28.47 8.98 -11.76
N THR A 797 27.71 9.26 -10.70
CA THR A 797 26.80 8.28 -10.08
C THR A 797 25.44 8.21 -10.78
N GLY A 798 25.04 9.24 -11.54
CA GLY A 798 23.70 9.35 -12.12
C GLY A 798 22.59 9.58 -11.09
N GLU A 799 22.92 9.99 -9.86
CA GLU A 799 21.95 10.32 -8.81
C GLU A 799 21.14 11.58 -9.11
N PRO A 800 19.90 11.69 -8.58
CA PRO A 800 19.12 12.93 -8.57
C PRO A 800 19.88 14.09 -7.94
N ALA A 801 19.61 15.31 -8.43
CA ALA A 801 20.34 16.52 -8.07
C ALA A 801 20.31 16.84 -6.56
N ARG A 802 19.25 16.44 -5.86
CA ARG A 802 19.12 16.51 -4.40
C ARG A 802 18.39 15.28 -3.89
N GLN A 803 18.79 14.81 -2.71
CA GLN A 803 18.09 13.76 -1.97
C GLN A 803 18.04 14.12 -0.50
N LEU A 804 16.89 14.00 0.15
CA LEU A 804 16.78 14.12 1.60
C LEU A 804 17.59 12.98 2.25
N LYS A 805 18.51 13.33 3.17
CA LYS A 805 19.30 12.35 3.95
C LYS A 805 19.32 12.68 5.45
N GLY A 806 18.53 13.67 5.88
CA GLY A 806 18.36 14.00 7.28
C GLY A 806 17.31 15.09 7.48
N PHE A 807 16.50 14.96 8.53
CA PHE A 807 15.60 16.01 8.98
C PHE A 807 15.52 16.03 10.52
N GLN A 808 15.31 17.20 11.11
CA GLN A 808 15.09 17.33 12.55
C GLN A 808 14.17 18.52 12.87
N LYS A 809 13.03 18.25 13.52
CA LYS A 809 12.13 19.27 14.05
C LYS A 809 12.75 19.97 15.27
N VAL A 810 12.60 21.30 15.34
CA VAL A 810 13.17 22.15 16.40
C VAL A 810 12.18 23.18 16.91
N ASP A 811 11.56 22.87 18.05
CA ASP A 811 10.76 23.82 18.82
C ASP A 811 11.65 24.85 19.54
N LEU A 812 11.40 26.12 19.26
CA LEU A 812 12.19 27.24 19.74
C LEU A 812 11.29 28.37 20.27
N ARG A 813 11.60 28.85 21.48
CA ARG A 813 11.14 30.16 21.96
C ARG A 813 11.71 31.28 21.08
N ALA A 814 11.00 32.41 21.01
CA ALA A 814 11.45 33.61 20.31
C ALA A 814 12.92 33.97 20.63
N HIS A 815 13.68 34.33 19.60
CA HIS A 815 15.09 34.71 19.67
C HIS A 815 16.04 33.65 20.26
N ARG A 816 15.67 32.36 20.24
CA ARG A 816 16.54 31.25 20.64
C ARG A 816 17.08 30.48 19.45
N THR A 817 18.29 29.94 19.64
CA THR A 817 19.03 29.14 18.67
C THR A 817 19.24 27.73 19.22
N LYS A 818 19.13 26.71 18.38
CA LYS A 818 19.53 25.33 18.66
C LYS A 818 20.39 24.82 17.50
N ARG A 819 21.50 24.15 17.84
CA ARG A 819 22.28 23.37 16.88
C ARG A 819 21.61 22.02 16.68
N VAL A 820 21.34 21.65 15.44
CA VAL A 820 20.97 20.27 15.05
C VAL A 820 22.21 19.57 14.51
N THR A 821 22.23 18.24 14.54
CA THR A 821 23.34 17.43 14.04
C THR A 821 22.81 16.19 13.36
N PHE A 822 23.28 15.96 12.14
CA PHE A 822 22.99 14.81 11.31
C PHE A 822 24.23 13.94 11.20
N GLU A 823 24.05 12.63 11.16
CA GLU A 823 25.08 11.69 10.74
C GLU A 823 24.76 11.22 9.31
N ILE A 824 25.75 11.27 8.42
CA ILE A 824 25.66 10.78 7.04
C ILE A 824 26.65 9.63 6.92
N SER A 825 26.15 8.43 6.63
CA SER A 825 26.95 7.23 6.45
C SER A 825 27.45 7.06 5.01
N ALA A 826 28.40 6.15 4.82
CA ALA A 826 28.76 5.65 3.49
C ALA A 826 27.56 5.07 2.73
N GLN A 827 26.60 4.47 3.42
CA GLN A 827 25.38 3.92 2.80
C GLN A 827 24.45 5.04 2.32
N ASP A 828 24.26 6.11 3.10
CA ASP A 828 23.44 7.27 2.72
C ASP A 828 23.94 7.96 1.43
N ALA A 829 25.26 7.91 1.19
CA ALA A 829 25.95 8.48 0.04
C ALA A 829 26.25 7.48 -1.09
N SER A 830 25.76 6.23 -0.96
CA SER A 830 25.91 5.18 -1.97
C SER A 830 24.71 5.14 -2.93
N TYR A 831 24.97 4.65 -4.14
CA TYR A 831 23.97 4.35 -5.16
C TYR A 831 23.92 2.86 -5.48
N TRP A 832 22.82 2.35 -6.01
CA TRP A 832 22.72 0.98 -6.48
C TRP A 832 23.33 0.83 -7.87
N ASN A 833 24.38 0.01 -7.96
CA ASN A 833 25.04 -0.28 -9.23
C ASN A 833 24.49 -1.60 -9.81
N THR A 834 23.57 -1.50 -10.77
CA THR A 834 22.87 -2.63 -11.41
C THR A 834 23.83 -3.68 -11.99
N ASP A 835 24.93 -3.24 -12.61
CA ASP A 835 25.96 -4.12 -13.18
C ASP A 835 26.70 -4.93 -12.10
N ALA A 836 26.87 -4.35 -10.90
CA ALA A 836 27.50 -4.97 -9.76
C ALA A 836 26.53 -5.75 -8.86
N GLN A 837 25.22 -5.50 -8.97
CA GLN A 837 24.18 -5.92 -8.03
C GLN A 837 24.55 -5.56 -6.58
N ALA A 838 25.04 -4.33 -6.36
CA ALA A 838 25.52 -3.87 -5.07
C ALA A 838 25.45 -2.34 -4.89
N TRP A 839 25.23 -1.90 -3.65
CA TRP A 839 25.42 -0.52 -3.23
C TRP A 839 26.88 -0.09 -3.38
N THR A 840 27.09 1.11 -3.91
CA THR A 840 28.40 1.63 -4.32
C THR A 840 28.58 3.06 -3.83
N LEU A 841 29.57 3.29 -2.97
CA LEU A 841 30.02 4.65 -2.64
C LEU A 841 30.91 5.19 -3.78
N GLY A 842 30.42 6.21 -4.49
CA GLY A 842 31.15 6.88 -5.55
C GLY A 842 32.28 7.77 -5.04
N THR A 843 33.33 7.97 -5.84
CA THR A 843 34.37 8.97 -5.54
C THR A 843 34.03 10.32 -6.12
N GLY A 844 34.46 11.39 -5.44
CA GLY A 844 34.32 12.76 -5.91
C GLY A 844 34.01 13.74 -4.78
N THR A 845 33.51 14.91 -5.16
CA THR A 845 33.01 15.93 -4.23
C THR A 845 31.51 15.81 -4.13
N TYR A 846 31.01 15.63 -2.91
CA TYR A 846 29.60 15.63 -2.57
C TYR A 846 29.25 17.00 -1.99
N THR A 847 28.03 17.47 -2.25
CA THR A 847 27.51 18.71 -1.66
C THR A 847 26.41 18.38 -0.67
N LEU A 848 26.45 19.00 0.50
CA LEU A 848 25.33 19.04 1.44
C LEU A 848 24.70 20.44 1.40
N GLN A 849 23.38 20.48 1.35
CA GLN A 849 22.59 21.71 1.39
C GLN A 849 21.60 21.64 2.57
N ALA A 850 21.41 22.74 3.29
CA ALA A 850 20.54 22.77 4.47
C ALA A 850 19.60 24.00 4.51
N GLY A 851 18.38 23.78 4.98
CA GLY A 851 17.31 24.79 5.06
C GLY A 851 15.99 24.25 5.59
N ASP A 852 14.88 24.84 5.16
CA ASP A 852 13.51 24.57 5.67
C ASP A 852 12.57 23.89 4.67
N SER A 853 13.01 23.68 3.43
CA SER A 853 12.27 23.06 2.31
C SER A 853 13.21 22.73 1.13
N SER A 854 12.79 21.87 0.21
CA SER A 854 13.57 21.47 -0.99
C SER A 854 13.89 22.60 -1.99
N ARG A 855 13.32 23.79 -1.78
CA ARG A 855 13.55 25.00 -2.61
C ARG A 855 14.08 26.21 -1.82
N ASN A 856 14.22 26.11 -0.50
CA ASN A 856 14.87 27.12 0.33
C ASN A 856 16.00 26.48 1.16
N LEU A 857 17.17 26.38 0.51
CA LEU A 857 18.39 25.78 1.05
C LEU A 857 19.51 26.82 1.09
N PRO A 858 19.46 27.80 2.02
CA PRO A 858 20.38 28.94 2.03
C PRO A 858 21.83 28.58 2.42
N LEU A 859 22.07 27.36 2.92
CA LEU A 859 23.39 26.89 3.31
C LEU A 859 23.87 25.77 2.40
N SER A 860 25.16 25.79 2.07
CA SER A 860 25.83 24.73 1.33
C SER A 860 27.27 24.57 1.82
N ASP A 861 27.73 23.33 1.95
CA ASP A 861 29.10 22.94 2.27
C ASP A 861 29.40 21.59 1.58
N THR A 862 30.66 21.16 1.52
CA THR A 862 31.08 19.99 0.74
C THR A 862 31.93 19.02 1.54
N PHE A 863 31.93 17.76 1.10
CA PHE A 863 32.89 16.75 1.55
C PHE A 863 33.41 15.93 0.37
N THR A 864 34.51 15.21 0.60
CA THR A 864 35.15 14.40 -0.45
C THR A 864 35.18 12.92 -0.10
N VAL A 865 34.88 12.08 -1.09
CA VAL A 865 35.19 10.65 -1.07
C VAL A 865 36.41 10.44 -1.97
N THR A 866 37.59 10.33 -1.37
CA THR A 866 38.84 10.11 -2.10
C THR A 866 39.19 8.63 -2.29
N ARG A 867 38.65 7.75 -1.44
CA ARG A 867 38.92 6.30 -1.49
C ARG A 867 37.65 5.52 -1.14
N THR A 868 37.19 4.70 -2.07
CA THR A 868 36.15 3.68 -1.90
C THR A 868 36.77 2.29 -2.10
N SER A 869 36.31 1.28 -1.36
CA SER A 869 36.69 -0.10 -1.64
C SER A 869 35.99 -0.64 -2.88
N GLY A 870 34.80 -0.13 -3.23
CA GLY A 870 34.07 -0.31 -4.49
C GLY A 870 33.72 -1.75 -4.89
N PRO A 871 32.64 -1.98 -5.66
CA PRO A 871 32.39 -3.31 -6.19
C PRO A 871 33.47 -3.69 -7.21
N ARG A 872 33.94 -4.93 -7.11
CA ARG A 872 34.76 -5.60 -8.12
C ARG A 872 33.95 -6.79 -8.59
N TYR A 873 33.39 -6.68 -9.78
CA TYR A 873 32.41 -7.65 -10.31
C TYR A 873 32.86 -8.16 -11.67
N THR A 874 32.34 -9.32 -12.07
CA THR A 874 32.57 -9.88 -13.40
C THR A 874 31.24 -9.97 -14.11
N LYS A 875 31.04 -9.21 -15.18
CA LYS A 875 29.87 -9.38 -16.05
C LYS A 875 30.10 -10.57 -16.97
N VAL A 876 29.08 -11.41 -17.18
CA VAL A 876 29.10 -12.46 -18.21
C VAL A 876 28.13 -12.03 -19.31
N THR A 877 28.57 -12.08 -20.56
CA THR A 877 27.77 -11.81 -21.74
C THR A 877 27.86 -13.04 -22.63
N ALA A 878 26.71 -13.66 -22.88
CA ALA A 878 26.55 -14.86 -23.69
C ALA A 878 25.36 -14.66 -24.65
N PRO A 879 25.22 -15.47 -25.72
CA PRO A 879 24.01 -15.47 -26.54
C PRO A 879 22.81 -15.91 -25.72
N ASP A 880 21.63 -15.34 -26.00
CA ASP A 880 20.38 -15.67 -25.28
C ASP A 880 19.99 -17.16 -25.48
N ALA A 881 20.28 -17.72 -26.65
CA ALA A 881 20.01 -19.12 -26.98
C ALA A 881 21.16 -19.81 -27.74
N VAL A 882 21.33 -21.12 -27.51
CA VAL A 882 22.38 -21.97 -28.08
C VAL A 882 21.87 -23.38 -28.41
N THR A 883 22.49 -24.08 -29.37
CA THR A 883 22.15 -25.48 -29.69
C THR A 883 23.20 -26.48 -29.22
N GLY A 884 22.75 -27.72 -28.95
CA GLY A 884 23.64 -28.86 -28.69
C GLY A 884 24.73 -28.99 -29.76
N GLY A 885 25.98 -29.17 -29.34
CA GLY A 885 27.13 -29.34 -30.24
C GLY A 885 27.60 -28.06 -30.97
N SER A 886 26.95 -26.91 -30.74
CA SER A 886 27.38 -25.61 -31.28
C SER A 886 28.62 -25.07 -30.54
N THR A 887 29.25 -24.03 -31.08
CA THR A 887 30.34 -23.31 -30.41
C THR A 887 30.07 -21.82 -30.50
N GLN A 888 30.13 -21.17 -29.34
CA GLN A 888 29.60 -19.83 -29.10
C GLN A 888 30.70 -18.95 -28.49
N SER A 889 30.68 -17.66 -28.79
CA SER A 889 31.52 -16.69 -28.07
C SER A 889 30.79 -16.22 -26.81
N VAL A 890 31.47 -16.29 -25.68
CA VAL A 890 31.02 -15.79 -24.37
C VAL A 890 32.09 -14.85 -23.85
N THR A 891 31.73 -13.63 -23.47
CA THR A 891 32.67 -12.65 -22.92
C THR A 891 32.47 -12.51 -21.41
N THR A 892 33.57 -12.56 -20.65
CA THR A 892 33.59 -12.21 -19.24
C THR A 892 34.35 -10.90 -19.05
N THR A 893 33.72 -9.88 -18.48
CA THR A 893 34.32 -8.56 -18.26
C THR A 893 34.45 -8.29 -16.77
N PHE A 894 35.67 -8.34 -16.25
CA PHE A 894 35.97 -7.94 -14.88
C PHE A 894 36.10 -6.41 -14.80
N THR A 895 35.44 -5.79 -13.84
CA THR A 895 35.46 -4.34 -13.65
C THR A 895 35.87 -3.97 -12.24
N ASN A 896 36.88 -3.10 -12.11
CA ASN A 896 37.38 -2.60 -10.83
C ASN A 896 36.83 -1.19 -10.54
N ARG A 897 35.69 -1.08 -9.85
CA ARG A 897 35.15 0.25 -9.43
C ARG A 897 35.80 0.78 -8.14
N SER A 898 36.82 0.11 -7.61
CA SER A 898 37.55 0.62 -6.44
C SER A 898 38.56 1.70 -6.78
N THR A 899 39.05 2.40 -5.76
CA THR A 899 40.19 3.33 -5.88
C THR A 899 41.57 2.67 -5.77
N GLN A 900 41.62 1.34 -5.70
CA GLN A 900 42.84 0.57 -5.55
C GLN A 900 43.08 -0.21 -6.84
N GLU A 901 44.31 -0.22 -7.36
CA GLU A 901 44.67 -1.19 -8.38
C GLU A 901 44.55 -2.61 -7.82
N VAL A 902 44.10 -3.55 -8.64
CA VAL A 902 44.20 -4.98 -8.32
C VAL A 902 45.21 -5.63 -9.24
N LYS A 903 45.90 -6.66 -8.73
CA LYS A 903 47.02 -7.34 -9.40
C LYS A 903 46.66 -8.79 -9.64
N GLU A 904 47.26 -9.39 -10.67
CA GLU A 904 47.03 -10.80 -11.02
C GLU A 904 45.53 -11.14 -11.12
N ALA A 905 44.75 -10.26 -11.75
CA ALA A 905 43.33 -10.50 -11.95
C ALA A 905 43.16 -11.65 -12.97
N ALA A 906 42.62 -12.77 -12.52
CA ALA A 906 42.48 -14.00 -13.28
C ALA A 906 41.01 -14.41 -13.32
N THR A 907 40.41 -14.34 -14.51
CA THR A 907 39.00 -14.65 -14.75
C THR A 907 38.85 -16.11 -15.17
N GLU A 908 37.95 -16.83 -14.53
CA GLU A 908 37.56 -18.19 -14.89
C GLU A 908 36.05 -18.23 -15.17
N LEU A 909 35.68 -18.63 -16.38
CA LEU A 909 34.30 -18.97 -16.74
C LEU A 909 34.01 -20.41 -16.30
N THR A 910 32.83 -20.68 -15.76
CA THR A 910 32.30 -22.02 -15.44
C THR A 910 31.09 -22.29 -16.32
N VAL A 911 31.11 -23.44 -16.98
CA VAL A 911 30.09 -23.93 -17.91
C VAL A 911 29.48 -25.23 -17.36
N PRO A 912 28.27 -25.65 -17.81
CA PRO A 912 27.65 -26.91 -17.41
C PRO A 912 28.54 -28.14 -17.64
N ALA A 913 28.26 -29.23 -16.93
CA ALA A 913 28.94 -30.50 -17.15
C ALA A 913 28.77 -30.99 -18.60
N GLY A 914 29.82 -31.60 -19.17
CA GLY A 914 29.88 -32.01 -20.58
C GLY A 914 30.30 -30.89 -21.55
N TRP A 915 30.01 -29.63 -21.23
CA TRP A 915 30.41 -28.49 -22.06
C TRP A 915 31.91 -28.22 -21.91
N THR A 916 32.53 -27.67 -22.96
CA THR A 916 33.94 -27.28 -22.93
C THR A 916 34.12 -25.79 -23.21
N LYS A 917 35.19 -25.21 -22.69
CA LYS A 917 35.48 -23.77 -22.76
C LYS A 917 36.96 -23.56 -23.09
N LYS A 918 37.26 -22.52 -23.85
CA LYS A 918 38.64 -22.11 -24.17
C LYS A 918 38.72 -20.59 -24.27
N ALA A 919 39.55 -19.96 -23.44
CA ALA A 919 39.86 -18.54 -23.60
C ALA A 919 40.57 -18.30 -24.95
N VAL A 920 40.08 -17.32 -25.72
CA VAL A 920 40.67 -16.87 -26.99
C VAL A 920 41.42 -15.53 -26.85
N THR A 921 41.08 -14.72 -25.84
CA THR A 921 41.91 -13.60 -25.38
C THR A 921 42.48 -13.88 -23.98
N SER A 922 43.25 -12.96 -23.39
CA SER A 922 43.86 -13.21 -22.08
C SER A 922 42.82 -13.42 -20.98
N ALA A 923 42.96 -14.50 -20.22
CA ALA A 923 42.22 -14.75 -18.99
C ALA A 923 42.88 -14.13 -17.75
N THR A 924 44.10 -13.57 -17.90
CA THR A 924 44.88 -13.02 -16.79
C THR A 924 45.43 -11.62 -17.11
N PHE A 925 45.40 -10.74 -16.10
CA PHE A 925 45.77 -9.34 -16.22
C PHE A 925 46.68 -8.96 -15.05
N HIS A 926 47.92 -8.58 -15.33
CA HIS A 926 48.91 -8.27 -14.29
C HIS A 926 48.50 -7.11 -13.38
N THR A 927 47.77 -6.13 -13.91
CA THR A 927 47.24 -4.99 -13.15
C THR A 927 45.95 -4.51 -13.83
N VAL A 928 44.92 -4.26 -13.02
CA VAL A 928 43.66 -3.62 -13.43
C VAL A 928 43.48 -2.40 -12.53
N ARG A 929 43.58 -1.22 -13.11
CA ARG A 929 43.59 0.08 -12.40
C ARG A 929 42.21 0.42 -11.85
N ALA A 930 42.16 1.45 -11.01
CA ALA A 930 40.92 2.04 -10.53
C ALA A 930 40.07 2.53 -11.73
N GLY A 931 38.81 2.10 -11.79
CA GLY A 931 37.87 2.41 -12.87
C GLY A 931 38.04 1.59 -14.16
N GLU A 932 39.03 0.69 -14.24
CA GLU A 932 39.32 -0.10 -15.44
C GLU A 932 38.44 -1.35 -15.53
N SER A 933 38.07 -1.72 -16.76
CA SER A 933 37.43 -2.98 -17.11
C SER A 933 38.33 -3.76 -18.07
N VAL A 934 38.45 -5.07 -17.84
CA VAL A 934 39.22 -5.99 -18.68
C VAL A 934 38.36 -7.18 -19.07
N SER A 935 38.48 -7.65 -20.31
CA SER A 935 37.59 -8.65 -20.89
C SER A 935 38.34 -9.86 -21.43
N THR A 936 37.83 -11.05 -21.10
CA THR A 936 38.26 -12.33 -21.65
C THR A 936 37.14 -12.87 -22.53
N GLU A 937 37.45 -13.16 -23.79
CA GLU A 937 36.55 -13.86 -24.70
C GLU A 937 36.82 -15.36 -24.59
N TRP A 938 35.75 -16.16 -24.55
CA TRP A 938 35.75 -17.60 -24.42
C TRP A 938 34.99 -18.23 -25.59
N GLN A 939 35.61 -19.20 -26.26
CA GLN A 939 34.87 -20.15 -27.08
C GLN A 939 34.29 -21.22 -26.17
N VAL A 940 32.97 -21.26 -26.05
CA VAL A 940 32.22 -22.29 -25.31
C VAL A 940 31.59 -23.24 -26.31
N ARG A 941 31.97 -24.52 -26.24
CA ARG A 941 31.37 -25.59 -27.03
C ARG A 941 30.35 -26.33 -26.17
N VAL A 942 29.09 -26.23 -26.60
CA VAL A 942 27.93 -26.88 -26.00
C VAL A 942 28.04 -28.39 -26.23
N ASP A 943 27.68 -29.20 -25.24
CA ASP A 943 27.62 -30.65 -25.39
C ASP A 943 26.59 -31.02 -26.49
N ALA A 944 26.89 -32.01 -27.33
CA ALA A 944 25.95 -32.48 -28.36
C ALA A 944 24.69 -33.14 -27.78
N THR A 945 24.76 -33.58 -26.52
CA THR A 945 23.68 -34.22 -25.75
C THR A 945 23.06 -33.28 -24.71
N ALA A 946 23.40 -31.98 -24.75
CA ALA A 946 22.80 -30.98 -23.86
C ALA A 946 21.27 -30.98 -24.01
N LYS A 947 20.55 -31.17 -22.91
CA LYS A 947 19.09 -31.07 -22.87
C LYS A 947 18.67 -29.61 -23.05
N GLY A 948 17.50 -29.41 -23.67
CA GLY A 948 16.89 -28.08 -23.79
C GLY A 948 16.50 -27.49 -22.43
N GLY A 949 16.28 -26.18 -22.41
CA GLY A 949 15.95 -25.38 -21.22
C GLY A 949 17.10 -24.49 -20.73
N GLU A 950 16.86 -23.73 -19.67
CA GLU A 950 17.82 -22.75 -19.18
C GLU A 950 19.06 -23.38 -18.52
N VAL A 951 20.24 -22.89 -18.87
CA VAL A 951 21.48 -23.13 -18.14
C VAL A 951 22.16 -21.83 -17.74
N LYS A 952 22.82 -21.84 -16.59
CA LYS A 952 23.51 -20.66 -16.06
C LYS A 952 25.02 -20.78 -16.26
N LEU A 953 25.58 -19.91 -17.10
CA LEU A 953 27.02 -19.69 -17.17
C LEU A 953 27.40 -18.77 -16.01
N THR A 954 28.47 -19.10 -15.29
CA THR A 954 28.95 -18.28 -14.15
C THR A 954 30.42 -17.95 -14.34
N ALA A 955 30.88 -16.79 -13.88
CA ALA A 955 32.30 -16.43 -13.93
C ALA A 955 32.78 -15.92 -12.57
N ARG A 956 34.07 -16.16 -12.29
CA ARG A 956 34.75 -15.68 -11.09
C ARG A 956 36.10 -15.11 -11.46
N THR A 957 36.38 -13.89 -11.03
CA THR A 957 37.69 -13.25 -11.16
C THR A 957 38.35 -13.16 -9.80
N GLY A 958 39.40 -13.95 -9.60
CA GLY A 958 40.31 -13.81 -8.45
C GLY A 958 41.36 -12.73 -8.72
N TYR A 959 41.85 -12.06 -7.69
CA TYR A 959 42.84 -10.99 -7.79
C TYR A 959 43.56 -10.75 -6.45
N ARG A 960 44.72 -10.10 -6.48
CA ARG A 960 45.49 -9.63 -5.30
C ARG A 960 45.42 -8.11 -5.15
N GLY A 961 45.82 -7.61 -3.98
CA GLY A 961 45.95 -6.17 -3.69
C GLY A 961 44.85 -5.59 -2.78
N SER A 962 43.80 -6.36 -2.49
CA SER A 962 42.74 -6.01 -1.54
C SER A 962 42.27 -7.26 -0.79
N GLU A 963 43.11 -7.78 0.11
CA GLU A 963 43.12 -9.17 0.60
C GLU A 963 41.91 -9.61 1.45
N ASN A 964 40.93 -8.72 1.68
CA ASN A 964 39.71 -8.97 2.47
C ASN A 964 38.40 -8.87 1.67
N LEU A 965 38.45 -8.72 0.34
CA LEU A 965 37.25 -8.53 -0.50
C LEU A 965 36.98 -9.75 -1.41
N PRO A 966 35.70 -10.13 -1.61
CA PRO A 966 35.35 -11.34 -2.35
C PRO A 966 35.73 -11.23 -3.83
N ALA A 967 36.11 -12.37 -4.42
CA ALA A 967 36.38 -12.49 -5.85
C ALA A 967 35.17 -11.98 -6.68
N GLY A 968 35.44 -11.29 -7.79
CA GLY A 968 34.38 -10.68 -8.59
C GLY A 968 33.60 -11.75 -9.33
N THR A 969 32.33 -11.94 -9.00
CA THR A 969 31.47 -12.94 -9.63
C THR A 969 30.48 -12.32 -10.60
N GLY A 970 29.92 -13.15 -11.48
CA GLY A 970 28.67 -12.88 -12.18
C GLY A 970 28.22 -14.07 -13.00
N SER A 971 27.15 -13.87 -13.78
CA SER A 971 26.51 -14.95 -14.52
C SER A 971 25.65 -14.46 -15.67
N ALA A 972 25.43 -15.32 -16.65
CA ALA A 972 24.41 -15.17 -17.69
C ALA A 972 23.54 -16.44 -17.72
N ALA A 973 22.23 -16.27 -17.83
CA ALA A 973 21.33 -17.33 -18.26
C ALA A 973 21.47 -17.51 -19.78
N VAL A 974 21.36 -18.75 -20.25
CA VAL A 974 21.44 -19.12 -21.66
C VAL A 974 20.43 -20.25 -21.89
N GLN A 975 19.52 -20.08 -22.84
CA GLN A 975 18.58 -21.13 -23.22
C GLN A 975 19.27 -22.15 -24.13
N VAL A 976 19.31 -23.41 -23.73
CA VAL A 976 19.61 -24.49 -24.67
C VAL A 976 18.34 -24.75 -25.47
N ALA A 977 18.40 -24.55 -26.78
CA ALA A 977 17.28 -24.83 -27.65
C ALA A 977 16.98 -26.34 -27.64
N TYR A 978 15.71 -26.69 -27.44
CA TYR A 978 15.21 -28.04 -27.73
C TYR A 978 15.39 -28.34 -29.22
N ALA A 979 15.62 -29.60 -29.57
CA ALA A 979 15.91 -29.99 -30.95
C ALA A 979 14.74 -29.72 -31.92
N ASP A 980 13.53 -29.80 -31.39
CA ASP A 980 12.23 -29.52 -32.01
C ASP A 980 11.18 -29.39 -30.89
N LEU A 981 9.93 -29.04 -31.23
CA LEU A 981 8.84 -28.93 -30.26
C LEU A 981 8.52 -30.26 -29.56
N ALA A 982 8.74 -31.40 -30.21
CA ALA A 982 8.48 -32.72 -29.65
C ALA A 982 9.45 -33.05 -28.49
N ALA A 983 10.69 -32.58 -28.58
CA ALA A 983 11.68 -32.67 -27.51
C ALA A 983 11.38 -31.72 -26.32
N ALA A 984 10.56 -30.69 -26.50
CA ALA A 984 10.18 -29.72 -25.47
C ALA A 984 8.99 -30.16 -24.58
N ARG A 985 8.28 -31.24 -24.95
CA ARG A 985 7.07 -31.70 -24.27
C ARG A 985 7.29 -32.01 -22.80
N ASP A 986 6.49 -31.38 -21.95
CA ASP A 986 6.53 -31.47 -20.49
C ASP A 986 5.15 -31.75 -19.85
N THR A 987 4.06 -31.63 -20.63
CA THR A 987 2.69 -31.58 -20.12
C THR A 987 1.84 -32.70 -20.74
N VAL A 988 1.09 -33.42 -19.89
CA VAL A 988 0.13 -34.45 -20.30
C VAL A 988 -1.22 -33.77 -20.61
N GLY A 989 -1.37 -33.41 -21.88
CA GLY A 989 -2.57 -32.79 -22.44
C GLY A 989 -3.68 -33.78 -22.79
N VAL A 990 -3.34 -35.06 -23.04
CA VAL A 990 -4.30 -36.12 -23.41
C VAL A 990 -4.18 -37.35 -22.50
N THR A 991 -5.32 -37.85 -22.01
CA THR A 991 -5.42 -39.11 -21.26
C THR A 991 -6.47 -40.06 -21.84
N ASP A 992 -6.43 -41.32 -21.38
CA ASP A 992 -7.41 -42.35 -21.73
C ASP A 992 -8.60 -42.23 -20.77
N ASP A 993 -9.84 -42.33 -21.26
CA ASP A 993 -11.04 -42.37 -20.42
C ASP A 993 -10.95 -43.41 -19.28
N ALA A 994 -10.19 -44.50 -19.48
CA ALA A 994 -9.95 -45.55 -18.49
C ALA A 994 -8.82 -45.25 -17.48
N ASP A 995 -7.90 -44.32 -17.77
CA ASP A 995 -6.89 -43.83 -16.82
C ASP A 995 -6.61 -42.33 -17.03
N GLN A 996 -7.41 -41.53 -16.32
CA GLN A 996 -7.40 -40.06 -16.37
C GLN A 996 -6.34 -39.47 -15.43
N THR A 997 -5.76 -40.30 -14.55
CA THR A 997 -4.83 -39.91 -13.47
C THR A 997 -3.59 -39.11 -13.93
N PRO A 998 -2.99 -39.38 -15.10
CA PRO A 998 -1.79 -38.66 -15.54
C PRO A 998 -2.04 -37.26 -16.09
N GLY A 999 -3.30 -36.87 -16.36
CA GLY A 999 -3.65 -35.62 -17.04
C GLY A 999 -3.29 -34.40 -16.21
N ASN A 1000 -2.81 -33.33 -16.83
CA ASN A 1000 -2.46 -32.10 -16.11
C ASN A 1000 -2.44 -30.83 -17.00
N LEU A 1001 -3.30 -30.76 -18.02
CA LEU A 1001 -3.28 -29.67 -18.99
C LEU A 1001 -3.54 -28.30 -18.33
N ASP A 1002 -4.48 -28.20 -17.39
CA ASP A 1002 -4.81 -26.96 -16.69
C ASP A 1002 -4.07 -26.78 -15.34
N GLY A 1003 -3.08 -27.63 -15.07
CA GLY A 1003 -2.30 -27.63 -13.82
C GLY A 1003 -3.01 -28.21 -12.59
N VAL A 1004 -4.28 -28.64 -12.71
CA VAL A 1004 -5.06 -29.25 -11.60
C VAL A 1004 -5.69 -30.59 -11.96
N GLY A 1005 -5.22 -31.25 -13.01
CA GLY A 1005 -5.54 -32.64 -13.33
C GLY A 1005 -6.50 -32.89 -14.49
N TYR A 1006 -6.97 -31.86 -15.19
CA TYR A 1006 -7.85 -32.06 -16.36
C TYR A 1006 -7.03 -32.26 -17.64
N SER A 1007 -7.60 -32.95 -18.61
CA SER A 1007 -6.98 -33.19 -19.92
C SER A 1007 -8.03 -33.48 -21.00
N PHE A 1008 -7.64 -33.43 -22.26
CA PHE A 1008 -8.47 -33.95 -23.34
C PHE A 1008 -8.64 -35.47 -23.18
N SER A 1009 -9.83 -35.97 -23.51
CA SER A 1009 -10.07 -37.40 -23.71
C SER A 1009 -9.52 -37.84 -25.07
N GLN A 1010 -8.68 -38.88 -25.10
CA GLN A 1010 -8.21 -39.48 -26.35
C GLN A 1010 -9.38 -40.00 -27.20
N GLN A 1011 -10.36 -40.64 -26.56
CA GLN A 1011 -11.55 -41.18 -27.22
C GLN A 1011 -12.43 -40.07 -27.81
N ALA A 1012 -12.62 -38.97 -27.07
CA ALA A 1012 -13.37 -37.82 -27.55
C ALA A 1012 -12.67 -37.11 -28.71
N LEU A 1013 -11.35 -36.91 -28.65
CA LEU A 1013 -10.54 -36.36 -29.74
C LEU A 1013 -10.59 -37.26 -30.99
N ALA A 1014 -10.43 -38.57 -30.82
CA ALA A 1014 -10.50 -39.53 -31.93
C ALA A 1014 -11.87 -39.51 -32.64
N SER A 1015 -12.95 -39.29 -31.89
CA SER A 1015 -14.31 -39.19 -32.45
C SER A 1015 -14.51 -37.98 -33.39
N VAL A 1016 -13.68 -36.94 -33.24
CA VAL A 1016 -13.66 -35.73 -34.09
C VAL A 1016 -12.44 -35.69 -35.04
N GLY A 1017 -11.80 -36.84 -35.27
CA GLY A 1017 -10.73 -36.99 -36.26
C GLY A 1017 -9.32 -36.61 -35.78
N ILE A 1018 -9.15 -36.25 -34.50
CA ILE A 1018 -7.85 -35.94 -33.91
C ILE A 1018 -7.28 -37.20 -33.26
N THR A 1019 -6.34 -37.86 -33.95
CA THR A 1019 -5.66 -39.08 -33.48
C THR A 1019 -4.14 -38.89 -33.45
N PRO A 1020 -3.37 -39.71 -32.68
CA PRO A 1020 -1.91 -39.69 -32.72
C PRO A 1020 -1.36 -39.72 -34.16
N GLY A 1021 -0.45 -38.79 -34.48
CA GLY A 1021 0.16 -38.65 -35.81
C GLY A 1021 -0.75 -38.10 -36.92
N SER A 1022 -2.01 -37.74 -36.64
CA SER A 1022 -2.93 -37.19 -37.65
C SER A 1022 -2.48 -35.81 -38.17
N GLN A 1023 -2.79 -35.53 -39.44
CA GLN A 1023 -2.58 -34.21 -40.03
C GLN A 1023 -3.82 -33.33 -39.81
N VAL A 1024 -3.59 -32.16 -39.22
CA VAL A 1024 -4.61 -31.16 -38.90
C VAL A 1024 -4.35 -29.93 -39.76
N THR A 1025 -5.24 -29.64 -40.71
CA THR A 1025 -5.12 -28.45 -41.56
C THR A 1025 -5.82 -27.26 -40.92
N ALA A 1026 -5.05 -26.26 -40.49
CA ALA A 1026 -5.57 -25.03 -39.90
C ALA A 1026 -4.68 -23.83 -40.28
N MET A 1027 -5.26 -22.64 -40.44
CA MET A 1027 -4.56 -21.40 -40.84
C MET A 1027 -3.65 -21.53 -42.09
N GLY A 1028 -3.96 -22.46 -42.99
CA GLY A 1028 -3.15 -22.72 -44.19
C GLY A 1028 -1.89 -23.56 -43.94
N ALA A 1029 -1.66 -24.04 -42.72
CA ALA A 1029 -0.60 -24.97 -42.36
C ALA A 1029 -1.12 -26.41 -42.23
N SER A 1030 -0.24 -27.40 -42.43
CA SER A 1030 -0.49 -28.81 -42.11
C SER A 1030 0.27 -29.16 -40.83
N LEU A 1031 -0.46 -29.22 -39.71
CA LEU A 1031 0.09 -29.41 -38.38
C LEU A 1031 -0.04 -30.89 -37.99
N THR A 1032 1.04 -31.50 -37.48
CA THR A 1032 1.03 -32.92 -37.11
C THR A 1032 0.67 -33.07 -35.64
N TRP A 1033 -0.48 -33.68 -35.34
CA TRP A 1033 -0.87 -33.97 -33.96
C TRP A 1033 0.14 -34.93 -33.29
N PRO A 1034 0.52 -34.73 -32.00
CA PRO A 1034 1.47 -35.58 -31.30
C PRO A 1034 1.25 -37.08 -31.49
N ASP A 1035 2.23 -37.77 -32.08
CA ASP A 1035 2.29 -39.24 -32.08
C ASP A 1035 2.98 -39.74 -30.81
N VAL A 1036 2.24 -39.66 -29.70
CA VAL A 1036 2.74 -39.97 -28.35
C VAL A 1036 1.75 -40.94 -27.68
N PRO A 1037 2.23 -41.99 -26.97
CA PRO A 1037 1.36 -42.83 -26.16
C PRO A 1037 0.60 -42.03 -25.11
N VAL A 1038 -0.69 -42.28 -24.98
CA VAL A 1038 -1.59 -41.60 -24.04
C VAL A 1038 -1.08 -41.64 -22.59
N GLY A 1039 -1.34 -40.57 -21.82
CA GLY A 1039 -0.82 -40.44 -20.45
C GLY A 1039 0.68 -40.12 -20.36
N ARG A 1040 1.29 -39.67 -21.46
CA ARG A 1040 2.65 -39.12 -21.52
C ARG A 1040 2.60 -37.67 -22.00
N ALA A 1041 3.69 -36.93 -21.78
CA ALA A 1041 3.78 -35.55 -22.21
C ALA A 1041 3.68 -35.43 -23.74
N ASP A 1042 2.57 -34.87 -24.20
CA ASP A 1042 2.20 -34.65 -25.60
C ASP A 1042 2.10 -33.15 -25.95
N ALA A 1043 1.93 -32.29 -24.93
CA ALA A 1043 1.93 -30.84 -25.04
C ALA A 1043 3.19 -30.21 -24.41
N VAL A 1044 3.47 -28.97 -24.82
CA VAL A 1044 4.50 -28.08 -24.29
C VAL A 1044 3.82 -26.94 -23.53
N THR A 1045 4.09 -26.80 -22.24
CA THR A 1045 3.75 -25.59 -21.48
C THR A 1045 4.66 -24.45 -21.94
N ALA A 1046 4.10 -23.36 -22.45
CA ALA A 1046 4.86 -22.22 -22.93
C ALA A 1046 5.47 -21.44 -21.74
N HIS A 1047 6.70 -21.76 -21.35
CA HIS A 1047 7.39 -21.10 -20.23
C HIS A 1047 8.70 -20.41 -20.64
N GLY A 1048 8.70 -19.72 -21.78
CA GLY A 1048 9.89 -19.06 -22.34
C GLY A 1048 10.90 -20.01 -22.96
N GLN A 1049 10.50 -21.26 -23.20
CA GLN A 1049 11.33 -22.30 -23.80
C GLN A 1049 11.74 -21.92 -25.22
N VAL A 1050 12.97 -22.25 -25.61
CA VAL A 1050 13.47 -22.04 -26.97
C VAL A 1050 13.48 -23.35 -27.72
N VAL A 1051 12.84 -23.38 -28.88
CA VAL A 1051 12.76 -24.52 -29.79
C VAL A 1051 13.57 -24.23 -31.04
N ALA A 1052 14.35 -25.19 -31.52
CA ALA A 1052 14.99 -25.12 -32.83
C ALA A 1052 13.99 -25.51 -33.91
N ASP A 1053 13.91 -24.69 -34.97
CA ASP A 1053 13.07 -24.91 -36.13
C ASP A 1053 13.84 -24.46 -37.38
N SER A 1054 13.51 -25.03 -38.55
CA SER A 1054 14.19 -24.78 -39.81
C SER A 1054 13.21 -24.72 -40.97
N GLY A 1055 12.90 -23.51 -41.42
CA GLY A 1055 12.05 -23.27 -42.58
C GLY A 1055 12.00 -21.79 -42.94
N SER A 1056 11.38 -21.48 -44.08
CA SER A 1056 11.11 -20.11 -44.51
C SER A 1056 9.69 -20.07 -45.08
N GLY A 1057 8.87 -19.17 -44.56
CA GLY A 1057 7.46 -19.04 -44.95
C GLY A 1057 6.96 -17.62 -44.69
N SER A 1058 5.65 -17.48 -44.71
CA SER A 1058 4.92 -16.26 -44.38
C SER A 1058 4.42 -16.25 -42.94
N GLN A 1059 4.15 -17.42 -42.37
CA GLN A 1059 3.62 -17.61 -41.03
C GLN A 1059 4.26 -18.79 -40.31
N LEU A 1060 4.23 -18.74 -38.98
CA LEU A 1060 4.45 -19.87 -38.08
C LEU A 1060 3.13 -20.12 -37.37
N SER A 1061 2.55 -21.29 -37.62
CA SER A 1061 1.24 -21.71 -37.10
C SER A 1061 1.42 -22.72 -35.97
N PHE A 1062 0.52 -22.68 -34.99
CA PHE A 1062 0.51 -23.54 -33.80
C PHE A 1062 -0.85 -24.24 -33.64
N LEU A 1063 -0.86 -25.51 -33.20
CA LEU A 1063 -2.02 -26.11 -32.52
C LEU A 1063 -1.87 -25.88 -31.03
N THR A 1064 -2.82 -25.20 -30.42
CA THR A 1064 -2.65 -24.65 -29.08
C THR A 1064 -3.98 -24.44 -28.34
N VAL A 1065 -3.91 -24.33 -27.02
CA VAL A 1065 -5.01 -23.94 -26.14
C VAL A 1065 -4.54 -23.00 -25.03
N GLY A 1066 -5.44 -22.13 -24.57
CA GLY A 1066 -5.35 -21.48 -23.27
C GLY A 1066 -6.08 -22.29 -22.21
N THR A 1067 -5.53 -22.34 -21.00
CA THR A 1067 -6.19 -22.88 -19.80
C THR A 1067 -6.51 -21.76 -18.82
N ASN A 1068 -7.52 -21.99 -17.96
CA ASN A 1068 -7.95 -21.02 -16.93
C ASN A 1068 -8.28 -19.62 -17.49
N GLY A 1069 -8.92 -19.58 -18.66
CA GLY A 1069 -9.23 -18.35 -19.40
C GLY A 1069 -8.49 -18.27 -20.75
N SER A 1070 -8.82 -17.24 -21.54
CA SER A 1070 -8.12 -16.98 -22.80
C SER A 1070 -6.76 -16.37 -22.50
N GLN A 1071 -5.73 -16.84 -23.21
CA GLN A 1071 -4.34 -16.55 -22.93
C GLN A 1071 -3.71 -15.74 -24.06
N THR A 1072 -2.73 -14.92 -23.69
CA THR A 1072 -1.91 -14.16 -24.63
C THR A 1072 -0.44 -14.30 -24.27
N GLY A 1073 0.46 -14.10 -25.22
CA GLY A 1073 1.89 -14.17 -24.98
C GLY A 1073 2.73 -13.77 -26.18
N THR A 1074 3.99 -13.38 -25.96
CA THR A 1074 4.90 -12.97 -27.03
C THR A 1074 5.73 -14.14 -27.53
N VAL A 1075 5.61 -14.48 -28.82
CA VAL A 1075 6.53 -15.36 -29.53
C VAL A 1075 7.68 -14.53 -30.09
N ALA A 1076 8.93 -14.98 -29.91
CA ALA A 1076 10.10 -14.36 -30.53
C ALA A 1076 10.78 -15.33 -31.50
N VAL A 1077 10.70 -15.01 -32.80
CA VAL A 1077 11.32 -15.81 -33.87
C VAL A 1077 12.68 -15.23 -34.20
N THR A 1078 13.74 -16.00 -33.99
CA THR A 1078 15.11 -15.65 -34.35
C THR A 1078 15.51 -16.37 -35.64
N TYR A 1079 16.07 -15.63 -36.59
CA TYR A 1079 16.43 -16.11 -37.92
C TYR A 1079 17.91 -16.51 -38.02
N THR A 1080 18.27 -17.22 -39.09
CA THR A 1080 19.64 -17.67 -39.34
C THR A 1080 20.65 -16.55 -39.54
N ASP A 1081 20.20 -15.35 -39.92
CA ASP A 1081 21.02 -14.13 -40.02
C ASP A 1081 21.27 -13.43 -38.65
N GLY A 1082 20.69 -13.94 -37.57
CA GLY A 1082 20.83 -13.40 -36.21
C GLY A 1082 19.85 -12.27 -35.88
N SER A 1083 18.94 -11.90 -36.78
CA SER A 1083 17.84 -10.98 -36.46
C SER A 1083 16.69 -11.69 -35.76
N THR A 1084 15.83 -10.93 -35.07
CA THR A 1084 14.66 -11.45 -34.34
C THR A 1084 13.42 -10.61 -34.67
N SER A 1085 12.27 -11.26 -34.80
CA SER A 1085 10.94 -10.62 -34.86
C SER A 1085 10.06 -11.12 -33.73
N THR A 1086 9.29 -10.22 -33.09
CA THR A 1086 8.38 -10.55 -31.99
C THR A 1086 6.93 -10.30 -32.39
N SER A 1087 6.04 -11.23 -32.04
CA SER A 1087 4.61 -11.17 -32.34
C SER A 1087 3.80 -11.66 -31.14
N THR A 1088 2.60 -11.13 -30.95
CA THR A 1088 1.64 -11.66 -29.98
C THR A 1088 0.96 -12.92 -30.53
N LEU A 1089 0.77 -13.91 -29.68
CA LEU A 1089 0.02 -15.12 -29.91
C LEU A 1089 -1.17 -15.12 -28.93
N ASP A 1090 -2.38 -14.91 -29.46
CA ASP A 1090 -3.62 -14.91 -28.70
C ASP A 1090 -4.34 -16.25 -28.88
N VAL A 1091 -4.76 -16.87 -27.76
CA VAL A 1091 -5.27 -18.24 -27.74
C VAL A 1091 -6.49 -18.34 -26.83
N ALA A 1092 -7.60 -18.84 -27.38
CA ALA A 1092 -8.84 -19.04 -26.63
C ALA A 1092 -8.74 -20.12 -25.53
N ASP A 1093 -9.58 -19.96 -24.51
CA ASP A 1093 -9.80 -20.95 -23.46
C ASP A 1093 -10.39 -22.24 -24.04
N TRP A 1094 -9.74 -23.39 -23.81
CA TRP A 1094 -10.26 -24.71 -24.20
C TRP A 1094 -11.63 -25.01 -23.60
N TYR A 1095 -11.93 -24.50 -22.41
CA TYR A 1095 -13.20 -24.74 -21.70
C TYR A 1095 -14.36 -23.91 -22.27
N SER A 1096 -14.07 -22.76 -22.89
CA SER A 1096 -15.08 -21.83 -23.41
C SER A 1096 -15.79 -22.32 -24.69
N ASN A 1097 -15.13 -23.17 -25.48
CA ASN A 1097 -15.56 -23.59 -26.82
C ASN A 1097 -15.81 -22.44 -27.82
N ALA A 1098 -15.23 -21.25 -27.59
CA ALA A 1098 -15.37 -20.07 -28.44
C ALA A 1098 -13.98 -19.53 -28.81
N ALA A 1099 -13.73 -19.34 -30.12
CA ALA A 1099 -12.49 -18.73 -30.58
C ALA A 1099 -12.45 -17.21 -30.27
N THR A 1100 -11.26 -16.70 -29.98
CA THR A 1100 -10.96 -15.27 -29.82
C THR A 1100 -10.38 -14.69 -31.10
N ASP A 1101 -10.39 -13.36 -31.23
CA ASP A 1101 -9.69 -12.66 -32.30
C ASP A 1101 -8.20 -13.05 -32.28
N GLY A 1102 -7.71 -13.65 -33.36
CA GLY A 1102 -6.33 -14.16 -33.49
C GLY A 1102 -6.19 -15.68 -33.53
N CYS A 1103 -7.21 -16.45 -33.12
CA CYS A 1103 -7.22 -17.91 -33.23
C CYS A 1103 -8.44 -18.45 -33.99
N THR A 1104 -8.37 -19.71 -34.43
CA THR A 1104 -9.45 -20.42 -35.13
C THR A 1104 -9.76 -21.72 -34.41
N LEU A 1105 -11.05 -22.02 -34.20
CA LEU A 1105 -11.51 -23.30 -33.67
C LEU A 1105 -11.18 -24.44 -34.65
N VAL A 1106 -10.44 -25.44 -34.18
CA VAL A 1106 -10.01 -26.60 -34.98
C VAL A 1106 -10.94 -27.79 -34.76
N ALA A 1107 -11.18 -28.15 -33.49
CA ALA A 1107 -12.02 -29.27 -33.11
C ALA A 1107 -12.63 -29.04 -31.73
N THR A 1108 -13.76 -29.71 -31.45
CA THR A 1108 -14.41 -29.71 -30.13
C THR A 1108 -14.64 -31.15 -29.71
N ALA A 1109 -13.93 -31.62 -28.69
CA ALA A 1109 -14.12 -32.91 -28.08
C ALA A 1109 -15.49 -32.97 -27.38
N ALA A 1110 -16.19 -34.10 -27.50
CA ALA A 1110 -17.53 -34.27 -26.92
C ALA A 1110 -17.54 -34.30 -25.39
N HIS A 1111 -16.43 -34.71 -24.78
CA HIS A 1111 -16.17 -34.75 -23.35
C HIS A 1111 -14.67 -34.57 -23.07
N TRP A 1112 -14.32 -34.50 -21.80
CA TRP A 1112 -12.97 -34.27 -21.28
C TRP A 1112 -12.68 -35.17 -20.08
N ASN A 1113 -11.40 -35.39 -19.80
CA ASN A 1113 -10.95 -36.18 -18.66
C ASN A 1113 -10.61 -35.29 -17.48
N ARG A 1114 -10.92 -35.78 -16.27
CA ARG A 1114 -11.02 -34.97 -15.05
C ARG A 1114 -10.40 -35.70 -13.85
N PRO A 1115 -9.82 -34.97 -12.89
CA PRO A 1115 -9.22 -35.58 -11.72
C PRO A 1115 -10.27 -36.25 -10.82
N PRO A 1116 -9.89 -37.28 -10.04
CA PRO A 1116 -10.76 -37.90 -9.04
C PRO A 1116 -11.36 -36.85 -8.08
N GLY A 1117 -12.68 -36.87 -7.89
CA GLY A 1117 -13.38 -35.92 -7.04
C GLY A 1117 -13.80 -34.60 -7.71
N SER A 1118 -13.47 -34.39 -9.00
CA SER A 1118 -13.94 -33.22 -9.77
C SER A 1118 -15.46 -33.03 -9.69
N THR A 1119 -15.89 -31.82 -9.31
CA THR A 1119 -17.30 -31.38 -9.32
C THR A 1119 -17.77 -30.86 -10.68
N LYS A 1120 -16.85 -30.58 -11.62
CA LYS A 1120 -17.22 -30.12 -12.98
C LYS A 1120 -17.89 -31.24 -13.79
N PRO A 1121 -18.80 -30.92 -14.75
CA PRO A 1121 -19.51 -31.91 -15.55
C PRO A 1121 -18.56 -32.77 -16.37
N ALA A 1122 -18.82 -34.09 -16.42
CA ALA A 1122 -17.99 -35.03 -17.18
C ALA A 1122 -18.22 -34.94 -18.70
N ASP A 1123 -19.41 -34.50 -19.10
CA ASP A 1123 -19.90 -34.30 -20.45
C ASP A 1123 -19.68 -32.87 -20.99
N HIS A 1124 -18.86 -32.06 -20.29
CA HIS A 1124 -18.48 -30.74 -20.79
C HIS A 1124 -17.55 -30.87 -21.99
N LYS A 1125 -17.81 -30.06 -23.02
CA LYS A 1125 -17.03 -30.03 -24.26
C LYS A 1125 -15.79 -29.17 -24.10
N VAL A 1126 -14.70 -29.57 -24.74
CA VAL A 1126 -13.46 -28.78 -24.76
C VAL A 1126 -12.90 -28.66 -26.17
N SER A 1127 -12.30 -27.51 -26.47
CA SER A 1127 -11.90 -27.11 -27.81
C SER A 1127 -10.39 -26.99 -28.00
N LEU A 1128 -9.92 -27.48 -29.15
CA LEU A 1128 -8.60 -27.25 -29.68
C LEU A 1128 -8.64 -26.06 -30.66
N TYR A 1129 -7.63 -25.19 -30.61
CA TYR A 1129 -7.52 -24.04 -31.51
C TYR A 1129 -6.22 -24.08 -32.32
N ALA A 1130 -6.18 -23.26 -33.37
CA ALA A 1130 -4.97 -22.90 -34.07
C ALA A 1130 -4.78 -21.39 -34.04
N ALA A 1131 -3.55 -20.94 -33.86
CA ALA A 1131 -3.15 -19.53 -33.90
C ALA A 1131 -1.83 -19.41 -34.66
N SER A 1132 -1.52 -18.24 -35.22
CA SER A 1132 -0.32 -18.05 -36.03
C SER A 1132 0.33 -16.68 -35.81
N VAL A 1133 1.64 -16.62 -36.03
CA VAL A 1133 2.41 -15.37 -36.01
C VAL A 1133 3.08 -15.14 -37.37
N PRO A 1134 3.19 -13.88 -37.83
CA PRO A 1134 3.85 -13.57 -39.09
C PRO A 1134 5.36 -13.80 -39.01
N LEU A 1135 5.93 -14.33 -40.11
CA LEU A 1135 7.37 -14.45 -40.32
C LEU A 1135 7.91 -13.32 -41.20
N THR A 1136 9.19 -13.01 -41.01
CA THR A 1136 9.89 -12.02 -41.84
C THR A 1136 10.25 -12.63 -43.19
N GLY A 1137 9.57 -12.18 -44.25
CA GLY A 1137 9.74 -12.70 -45.60
C GLY A 1137 11.20 -12.73 -46.08
N GLY A 1138 11.58 -13.83 -46.73
CA GLY A 1138 12.95 -14.04 -47.25
C GLY A 1138 13.98 -14.49 -46.21
N LYS A 1139 13.58 -14.72 -44.94
CA LYS A 1139 14.45 -15.25 -43.89
C LYS A 1139 14.13 -16.71 -43.56
N THR A 1140 15.14 -17.43 -43.08
CA THR A 1140 14.99 -18.79 -42.54
C THR A 1140 14.96 -18.74 -41.02
N VAL A 1141 13.95 -19.35 -40.41
CA VAL A 1141 13.86 -19.52 -38.95
C VAL A 1141 15.05 -20.34 -38.46
N LYS A 1142 15.52 -20.01 -37.26
CA LYS A 1142 16.59 -20.72 -36.54
C LYS A 1142 16.10 -21.18 -35.17
N TYR A 1143 15.41 -20.29 -34.46
CA TYR A 1143 14.80 -20.55 -33.15
C TYR A 1143 13.43 -19.89 -33.04
N VAL A 1144 12.51 -20.57 -32.36
CA VAL A 1144 11.26 -20.01 -31.85
C VAL A 1144 11.38 -19.98 -30.33
N THR A 1145 11.29 -18.78 -29.74
CA THR A 1145 11.09 -18.64 -28.30
C THR A 1145 9.59 -18.62 -28.07
N LEU A 1146 9.09 -19.65 -27.39
CA LEU A 1146 7.69 -19.76 -27.02
C LEU A 1146 7.34 -18.67 -25.98
N PRO A 1147 6.06 -18.31 -25.83
CA PRO A 1147 5.63 -17.39 -24.79
C PRO A 1147 6.10 -17.81 -23.40
N ASN A 1148 6.27 -16.84 -22.50
CA ASN A 1148 6.46 -17.09 -21.08
C ASN A 1148 5.11 -16.97 -20.34
N ASN A 1149 4.19 -17.89 -20.62
CA ASN A 1149 2.86 -17.98 -20.04
C ASN A 1149 2.49 -19.46 -19.75
N PRO A 1150 2.59 -19.94 -18.50
CA PRO A 1150 2.32 -21.34 -18.14
C PRO A 1150 0.90 -21.85 -18.42
N GLN A 1151 -0.03 -20.96 -18.79
CA GLN A 1151 -1.41 -21.33 -19.14
C GLN A 1151 -1.61 -21.55 -20.64
N LEU A 1152 -0.58 -21.38 -21.46
CA LEU A 1152 -0.62 -21.58 -22.91
C LEU A 1152 0.10 -22.89 -23.27
N HIS A 1153 -0.62 -23.80 -23.91
CA HIS A 1153 -0.14 -25.15 -24.22
C HIS A 1153 -0.07 -25.37 -25.73
N ILE A 1154 1.04 -25.90 -26.22
CA ILE A 1154 1.29 -26.10 -27.66
C ILE A 1154 1.48 -27.59 -27.94
N PHE A 1155 0.69 -28.12 -28.87
CA PHE A 1155 0.73 -29.53 -29.28
C PHE A 1155 1.57 -29.75 -30.54
N ALA A 1156 1.53 -28.79 -31.48
CA ALA A 1156 2.22 -28.84 -32.76
C ALA A 1156 2.54 -27.43 -33.27
N GLU A 1157 3.57 -27.31 -34.11
CA GLU A 1157 3.90 -26.11 -34.87
C GLU A 1157 4.25 -26.45 -36.32
N ALA A 1158 4.11 -25.48 -37.24
CA ALA A 1158 4.50 -25.61 -38.64
C ALA A 1158 4.70 -24.23 -39.31
N ILE A 1159 5.72 -24.13 -40.17
CA ILE A 1159 5.96 -22.96 -41.03
C ILE A 1159 5.20 -23.11 -42.35
N ASN A 1160 4.53 -22.05 -42.81
CA ASN A 1160 3.75 -22.00 -44.06
C ASN A 1160 3.94 -20.72 -44.90
#